data_AF-A0A6G0K154-F1
#
_entry.id   AF-A0A6G0K154-F1
#
_cell.length_a   1.000
_cell.length_b   1.000
_cell.length_c   1.000
_cell.angle_alpha   90.00
_cell.angle_beta   90.00
_cell.angle_gamma   90.00
#
_symmetry.space_group_name_H-M   'P 1'
#
loop_
_entity.id
_entity.type
_entity.pdbx_description
1 polymer ?
#
loop_
_entity_poly.entity_id
_entity_poly.type
_entity_poly.pdbx_seq_one_letter_code
_entity_poly.pdbx_strand_id
1 'polypeptide(L)'
;MSSDDVSARLPSVICMPKVVRDLLWTVTSPHLLSGHRFPVLPPEFGLEALKFDVVIDWLNGLVTDPTPLLVFLQETTSNGRSLALGVYFSTLLEYWLRFCPHLGMEKMEIGKQIVSSTNRTVGQLKFLFRCNFASTQEARDQHRDFHVESSVKFFLLNSVDNGRNGFLIDSSSEDDRSMERNSHVPLEQFVGPHLGENLAWRVQEVERKLAMCRGESVRAWLEKNYSDNVQSHIVLRGYLFKPLHHFESTSQTTVAHDWCFHRNPAKGVGMDMSSNPSIATDHLRGWWTTAMETDLPAKVRANALQGFGESRFVILPKLQWLSPVVAVESTQSGQIYVEGDNRLDSPEVGALTLDELMAFVREHFQKVASAAEANKTVKTAISTDEGFIKPDADEITAQDEQKRHEFVEPATDPVMMQTLFKHLSLLNMTKALKRLQKIAAGIHNSTEFTLQAAAHSDSTDEISSHLLGSPVDHAMNRSLNKNRPHELKWKYIDSLEEIEEVIQHLQKCEATLHSEDVSDEQRVAWNALVGIDCEWRPQFLMKDKSTLRGGPGERGQTESNEIDEDQAGLSIYQLAVQDTVYVIDVQVLGKAAAAPLNFIWKSASRLLLIGFCVASDIQRIRNSFPDLGSLFDRRKEETLRRPLLLELKELALFRHVPAKNWGLSKLYRACLGEQVDKEQQCSDWGSRPLSNVQLAYAAKDAYAVQRLALHFLADVSFARARGEGGSVSDSILDYMKGFDACRNFSYSWTVASASHPLGKQHVKAALQALGVQARFLRCDESENAGLLVKSIALLVRKGKQTNAPRRILHAVAVLPLDRSIDMQALGSLLGADPDDVSLADQETLVRVFGYSRGCLGPIGLREQSVMRIIVDDCVKSEDYLLCGAGEADEVYAIAPEVLIKTVDAVVAKISS
;
A
#
# COMPACT_ATOMS: atom_id res chain seq x y z
N MET A 1 20.35 10.47 49.22
CA MET A 1 20.58 11.59 48.29
C MET A 1 19.27 11.92 47.58
N SER A 2 18.94 13.21 47.54
CA SER A 2 17.84 13.71 46.71
C SER A 2 18.24 13.67 45.22
N SER A 3 17.26 13.74 44.30
CA SER A 3 17.54 13.84 42.86
C SER A 3 18.35 15.09 42.52
N ASP A 4 18.18 16.17 43.28
CA ASP A 4 18.89 17.43 43.10
C ASP A 4 20.38 17.30 43.44
N ASP A 5 20.72 16.52 44.47
CA ASP A 5 22.12 16.23 44.84
C ASP A 5 22.85 15.40 43.78
N VAL A 6 22.14 14.51 43.09
CA VAL A 6 22.70 13.69 41.99
C VAL A 6 22.90 14.54 40.74
N SER A 7 21.91 15.37 40.42
CA SER A 7 21.93 16.27 39.26
C SER A 7 23.14 17.21 39.28
N ALA A 8 23.47 17.79 40.44
CA ALA A 8 24.61 18.69 40.61
C ALA A 8 25.99 18.04 40.38
N ARG A 9 26.05 16.70 40.38
CA ARG A 9 27.30 15.93 40.22
C ARG A 9 27.52 15.44 38.79
N LEU A 10 26.47 15.44 37.97
CA LEU A 10 26.57 15.14 36.56
C LEU A 10 27.00 16.40 35.81
N PRO A 11 27.82 16.28 34.74
CA PRO A 11 28.14 17.41 33.88
C PRO A 11 26.88 17.98 33.27
N SER A 12 26.88 19.29 33.04
CA SER A 12 25.78 19.95 32.31
C SER A 12 25.49 19.19 31.01
N VAL A 13 24.20 19.00 30.73
CA VAL A 13 23.71 18.37 29.48
C VAL A 13 24.32 19.04 28.25
N ILE A 14 24.65 20.32 28.34
CA ILE A 14 25.29 21.09 27.26
C ILE A 14 26.69 20.58 26.95
N CYS A 15 27.47 20.22 27.96
CA CYS A 15 28.87 19.80 27.81
C CYS A 15 29.02 18.28 27.62
N MET A 16 27.92 17.53 27.71
CA MET A 16 27.93 16.08 27.65
C MET A 16 27.85 15.61 26.18
N PRO A 17 28.77 14.77 25.67
CA PRO A 17 28.68 14.23 24.32
C PRO A 17 27.34 13.53 24.08
N LYS A 18 26.78 13.68 22.89
CA LYS A 18 25.45 13.14 22.55
C LYS A 18 25.32 11.65 22.90
N VAL A 19 26.29 10.83 22.52
CA VAL A 19 26.26 9.38 22.76
C VAL A 19 26.16 9.03 24.25
N VAL A 20 26.76 9.85 25.12
CA VAL A 20 26.67 9.69 26.58
C VAL A 20 25.33 10.18 27.10
N ARG A 21 24.77 11.26 26.52
CA ARG A 21 23.39 11.69 26.83
C ARG A 21 22.37 10.62 26.44
N ASP A 22 22.53 10.00 25.28
CA ASP A 22 21.66 8.91 24.82
C ASP A 22 21.79 7.67 25.71
N LEU A 23 23.01 7.34 26.18
CA LEU A 23 23.23 6.28 27.18
C LEU A 23 22.50 6.61 28.48
N LEU A 24 22.67 7.83 29.00
CA LEU A 24 22.00 8.27 30.22
C LEU A 24 20.48 8.23 30.05
N TRP A 25 19.95 8.79 28.95
CA TRP A 25 18.53 8.74 28.62
C TRP A 25 17.99 7.31 28.58
N THR A 26 18.74 6.39 27.98
CA THR A 26 18.36 4.97 27.85
C THR A 26 18.12 4.29 29.18
N VAL A 27 18.72 4.79 30.27
CA VAL A 27 18.62 4.19 31.62
C VAL A 27 17.92 5.07 32.65
N THR A 28 17.82 6.39 32.44
CA THR A 28 17.17 7.33 33.37
C THR A 28 15.79 7.81 32.94
N SER A 29 15.50 7.85 31.64
CA SER A 29 14.17 8.23 31.15
C SER A 29 13.06 7.33 31.72
N PRO A 30 11.84 7.84 31.89
CA PRO A 30 10.74 7.07 32.43
C PRO A 30 10.30 6.03 31.40
N HIS A 31 9.70 4.95 31.91
CA HIS A 31 9.00 3.99 31.09
C HIS A 31 7.71 4.63 30.56
N LEU A 32 7.24 4.22 29.38
CA LEU A 32 5.91 4.62 28.89
C LEU A 32 4.79 4.03 29.74
N LEU A 33 5.02 2.84 30.30
CA LEU A 33 4.06 2.10 31.10
C LEU A 33 4.30 2.31 32.59
N SER A 34 3.21 2.37 33.35
CA SER A 34 3.23 2.56 34.80
C SER A 34 3.85 1.35 35.51
N GLY A 35 4.88 1.60 36.34
CA GLY A 35 5.50 0.58 37.18
C GLY A 35 4.57 -0.01 38.24
N HIS A 36 3.43 0.65 38.54
CA HIS A 36 2.41 0.09 39.43
C HIS A 36 1.63 -1.06 38.80
N ARG A 37 1.57 -1.11 37.46
CA ARG A 37 0.79 -2.11 36.72
C ARG A 37 1.67 -3.11 35.96
N PHE A 38 2.89 -2.71 35.59
CA PHE A 38 3.80 -3.53 34.81
C PHE A 38 5.14 -3.69 35.53
N PRO A 39 5.78 -4.86 35.43
CA PRO A 39 7.10 -5.09 36.02
C PRO A 39 8.17 -4.39 35.17
N VAL A 40 8.21 -3.06 35.25
CA VAL A 40 9.26 -2.27 34.59
C VAL A 40 10.60 -2.56 35.25
N LEU A 41 11.69 -2.30 34.52
CA LEU A 41 13.04 -2.49 35.08
C LEU A 41 13.20 -1.63 36.36
N PRO A 42 13.70 -2.20 37.46
CA PRO A 42 13.77 -1.48 38.73
C PRO A 42 14.68 -0.24 38.67
N PRO A 43 14.39 0.84 39.42
CA PRO A 43 15.17 2.07 39.42
C PRO A 43 16.66 1.90 39.76
N GLU A 44 17.04 0.82 40.45
CA GLU A 44 18.41 0.40 40.76
C GLU A 44 19.28 0.21 39.52
N PHE A 45 18.67 -0.11 38.38
CA PHE A 45 19.38 -0.20 37.11
C PHE A 45 19.52 1.15 36.39
N GLY A 46 18.92 2.22 36.91
CA GLY A 46 18.91 3.53 36.27
C GLY A 46 19.21 4.63 37.29
N LEU A 47 18.15 5.32 37.73
CA LEU A 47 18.25 6.51 38.56
C LEU A 47 18.92 6.27 39.92
N GLU A 48 18.65 5.13 40.56
CA GLU A 48 19.24 4.82 41.86
C GLU A 48 20.72 4.43 41.74
N ALA A 49 21.15 3.89 40.58
CA ALA A 49 22.57 3.64 40.32
C ALA A 49 23.40 4.93 40.36
N LEU A 50 22.81 6.08 40.01
CA LEU A 50 23.48 7.38 40.02
C LEU A 50 23.73 7.92 41.44
N LYS A 51 23.23 7.27 42.49
CA LYS A 51 23.56 7.62 43.88
C LYS A 51 24.96 7.12 44.29
N PHE A 52 25.58 6.25 43.49
CA PHE A 52 26.89 5.68 43.79
C PHE A 52 28.01 6.46 43.09
N ASP A 53 29.01 6.89 43.86
CA ASP A 53 30.13 7.69 43.36
C ASP A 53 30.88 7.00 42.21
N VAL A 54 31.07 5.69 42.31
CA VAL A 54 31.74 4.89 41.28
C VAL A 54 31.03 4.95 39.92
N VAL A 55 29.70 5.11 39.90
CA VAL A 55 28.92 5.23 38.65
C VAL A 55 29.06 6.64 38.09
N ILE A 56 29.01 7.65 38.95
CA ILE A 56 29.20 9.06 38.55
C ILE A 56 30.60 9.28 37.99
N ASP A 57 31.63 8.74 38.65
CA ASP A 57 33.01 8.85 38.20
C ASP A 57 33.22 8.13 36.86
N TRP A 58 32.62 6.96 36.69
CA TRP A 58 32.63 6.23 35.42
C TRP A 58 31.95 7.01 34.29
N LEU A 59 30.77 7.58 34.55
CA LEU A 59 30.07 8.44 33.60
C LEU A 59 30.88 9.70 33.25
N ASN A 60 31.50 10.36 34.22
CA ASN A 60 32.39 11.49 34.00
C ASN A 60 33.61 11.11 33.15
N GLY A 61 34.13 9.89 33.34
CA GLY A 61 35.12 9.29 32.45
C GLY A 61 34.64 9.20 31.01
N LEU A 62 33.41 8.72 30.78
CA LEU A 62 32.81 8.65 29.43
C LEU A 62 32.49 10.02 28.84
N VAL A 63 32.14 11.01 29.65
CA VAL A 63 31.97 12.40 29.19
C VAL A 63 33.31 12.97 28.71
N THR A 64 34.40 12.65 29.40
CA THR A 64 35.75 13.09 29.04
C THR A 64 36.26 12.34 27.80
N ASP A 65 36.03 11.03 27.74
CA ASP A 65 36.40 10.18 26.61
C ASP A 65 35.30 9.14 26.29
N PRO A 66 34.43 9.39 25.30
CA PRO A 66 33.36 8.48 24.92
C PRO A 66 33.84 7.30 24.06
N THR A 67 35.15 7.18 23.79
CA THR A 67 35.70 6.17 22.87
C THR A 67 35.32 4.72 23.22
N PRO A 68 35.34 4.27 24.50
CA PRO A 68 34.94 2.90 24.83
C PRO A 68 33.49 2.56 24.43
N LEU A 69 32.57 3.51 24.61
CA LEU A 69 31.17 3.36 24.23
C LEU A 69 31.01 3.33 22.71
N LEU A 70 31.73 4.20 22.00
CA LEU A 70 31.68 4.28 20.54
C LEU A 70 32.28 3.03 19.87
N VAL A 71 33.40 2.52 20.38
CA VAL A 71 33.99 1.26 19.90
C VAL A 71 33.01 0.11 20.12
N PHE A 72 32.39 0.02 21.30
CA PHE A 72 31.38 -1.01 21.56
C PHE A 72 30.19 -0.93 20.61
N LEU A 73 29.67 0.27 20.36
CA LEU A 73 28.61 0.50 19.38
C LEU A 73 29.03 0.04 17.98
N GLN A 74 30.23 0.38 17.53
CA GLN A 74 30.76 -0.03 16.23
C GLN A 74 30.95 -1.54 16.11
N GLU A 75 31.56 -2.19 17.10
CA GLU A 75 31.80 -3.64 17.10
C GLU A 75 30.50 -4.44 17.16
N THR A 76 29.51 -3.96 17.90
CA THR A 76 28.22 -4.66 18.04
C THR A 76 27.32 -4.48 16.81
N THR A 77 27.60 -3.50 15.95
CA THR A 77 26.76 -3.14 14.79
C THR A 77 27.41 -3.32 13.41
N SER A 78 28.67 -3.74 13.35
CA SER A 78 29.55 -3.74 12.14
C SER A 78 29.23 -4.76 11.04
N ASN A 79 27.97 -5.21 10.91
CA ASN A 79 27.49 -5.98 9.74
C ASN A 79 27.13 -5.10 8.53
N GLY A 80 27.69 -3.88 8.41
CA GLY A 80 27.50 -3.00 7.25
C GLY A 80 26.05 -2.54 7.03
N ARG A 81 25.24 -2.43 8.09
CA ARG A 81 23.85 -1.92 8.02
C ARG A 81 23.73 -0.60 8.76
N SER A 82 22.94 0.31 8.20
CA SER A 82 22.49 1.56 8.84
C SER A 82 21.95 1.32 10.25
N LEU A 83 22.34 2.18 11.19
CA LEU A 83 22.06 2.04 12.62
C LEU A 83 20.58 2.34 12.91
N ALA A 84 19.73 1.31 12.85
CA ALA A 84 18.32 1.46 13.20
C ALA A 84 18.17 1.87 14.68
N LEU A 85 17.30 2.85 14.97
CA LEU A 85 17.11 3.42 16.32
C LEU A 85 16.86 2.38 17.41
N GLY A 86 16.10 1.32 17.11
CA GLY A 86 15.84 0.24 18.07
C GLY A 86 17.07 -0.60 18.40
N VAL A 87 17.97 -0.80 17.43
CA VAL A 87 19.26 -1.47 17.62
C VAL A 87 20.16 -0.57 18.46
N TYR A 88 20.29 0.71 18.11
CA TYR A 88 21.06 1.68 18.87
C TYR A 88 20.65 1.73 20.34
N PHE A 89 19.35 1.90 20.61
CA PHE A 89 18.80 1.88 21.97
C PHE A 89 19.12 0.57 22.71
N SER A 90 18.98 -0.58 22.03
CA SER A 90 19.27 -1.88 22.63
C SER A 90 20.74 -2.04 22.96
N THR A 91 21.65 -1.57 22.10
CA THR A 91 23.10 -1.62 22.32
C THR A 91 23.56 -0.67 23.42
N LEU A 92 22.95 0.52 23.54
CA LEU A 92 23.20 1.42 24.67
C LEU A 92 22.78 0.78 25.99
N LEU A 93 21.61 0.13 26.02
CA LEU A 93 21.15 -0.60 27.21
C LEU A 93 22.08 -1.78 27.53
N GLU A 94 22.56 -2.50 26.51
CA GLU A 94 23.55 -3.56 26.69
C GLU A 94 24.84 -3.03 27.32
N TYR A 95 25.37 -1.93 26.79
CA TYR A 95 26.59 -1.31 27.29
C TYR A 95 26.45 -0.94 28.77
N TRP A 96 25.34 -0.29 29.13
CA TRP A 96 25.09 0.04 30.53
C TRP A 96 25.01 -1.21 31.41
N LEU A 97 24.21 -2.21 31.03
CA LEU A 97 24.06 -3.42 31.83
C LEU A 97 25.38 -4.16 31.99
N ARG A 98 26.19 -4.23 30.93
CA ARG A 98 27.45 -4.97 30.93
C ARG A 98 28.56 -4.27 31.72
N PHE A 99 28.64 -2.94 31.65
CA PHE A 99 29.81 -2.20 32.13
C PHE A 99 29.54 -1.25 33.30
N CYS A 100 28.28 -1.02 33.70
CA CYS A 100 27.99 -0.17 34.85
C CYS A 100 28.58 -0.80 36.13
N PRO A 101 29.51 -0.10 36.82
CA PRO A 101 30.30 -0.69 37.90
C PRO A 101 29.44 -1.04 39.13
N HIS A 102 28.30 -0.38 39.31
CA HIS A 102 27.37 -0.69 40.40
C HIS A 102 26.69 -2.06 40.24
N LEU A 103 26.49 -2.53 39.00
CA LEU A 103 25.68 -3.72 38.75
C LEU A 103 26.42 -5.02 39.09
N GLY A 104 27.76 -5.03 39.11
CA GLY A 104 28.51 -6.26 39.39
C GLY A 104 28.11 -7.40 38.44
N MET A 105 28.15 -7.15 37.13
CA MET A 105 27.69 -8.08 36.12
C MET A 105 28.58 -9.32 36.06
N GLU A 106 28.01 -10.51 36.25
CA GLU A 106 28.76 -11.77 36.32
C GLU A 106 28.53 -12.66 35.10
N LYS A 107 27.31 -12.64 34.57
CA LYS A 107 26.91 -13.43 33.40
C LYS A 107 25.90 -12.65 32.59
N MET A 108 26.03 -12.68 31.26
CA MET A 108 25.10 -12.02 30.35
C MET A 108 24.97 -12.81 29.05
N GLU A 109 23.73 -12.99 28.58
CA GLU A 109 23.40 -13.53 27.27
C GLU A 109 22.42 -12.57 26.57
N ILE A 110 22.65 -12.34 25.28
CA ILE A 110 21.84 -11.45 24.43
C ILE A 110 21.15 -12.29 23.36
N GLY A 111 19.85 -12.05 23.14
CA GLY A 111 19.08 -12.69 22.07
C GLY A 111 19.06 -14.21 22.17
N LYS A 112 18.99 -14.76 23.40
CA LYS A 112 19.10 -16.20 23.63
C LYS A 112 17.86 -16.93 23.15
N GLN A 113 17.99 -17.67 22.06
CA GLN A 113 16.98 -18.61 21.59
C GLN A 113 16.91 -19.84 22.50
N ILE A 114 15.70 -20.18 22.95
CA ILE A 114 15.43 -21.36 23.77
C ILE A 114 14.71 -22.39 22.91
N VAL A 115 15.27 -23.59 22.84
CA VAL A 115 14.73 -24.71 22.07
C VAL A 115 14.10 -25.73 23.01
N SER A 116 12.92 -26.23 22.68
CA SER A 116 12.21 -27.28 23.44
C SER A 116 12.93 -28.63 23.33
N SER A 117 12.52 -29.57 24.18
CA SER A 117 12.91 -30.99 24.05
C SER A 117 12.50 -31.62 22.71
N THR A 118 11.58 -31.00 21.95
CA THR A 118 11.13 -31.42 20.61
C THR A 118 11.88 -30.73 19.47
N ASN A 119 13.01 -30.08 19.78
CA ASN A 119 13.88 -29.38 18.83
C ASN A 119 13.18 -28.24 18.05
N ARG A 120 12.19 -27.58 18.68
CA ARG A 120 11.52 -26.39 18.16
C ARG A 120 11.86 -25.19 19.03
N THR A 121 12.14 -24.03 18.45
CA THR A 121 12.34 -22.82 19.24
C THR A 121 11.03 -22.43 19.93
N VAL A 122 11.11 -22.24 21.24
CA VAL A 122 10.00 -21.81 22.12
C VAL A 122 9.92 -20.28 22.14
N GLY A 123 11.06 -19.62 21.99
CA GLY A 123 11.17 -18.16 21.85
C GLY A 123 12.59 -17.68 22.09
N GLN A 124 12.77 -16.36 22.12
CA GLN A 124 14.06 -15.70 22.28
C GLN A 124 14.01 -14.71 23.44
N LEU A 125 14.89 -14.87 24.43
CA LEU A 125 15.03 -13.95 25.56
C LEU A 125 16.02 -12.84 25.19
N LYS A 126 15.58 -11.58 25.24
CA LYS A 126 16.38 -10.47 24.71
C LYS A 126 17.63 -10.17 25.53
N PHE A 127 17.48 -9.92 26.83
CA PHE A 127 18.59 -9.78 27.77
C PHE A 127 18.39 -10.76 28.91
N LEU A 128 19.41 -11.55 29.19
CA LEU A 128 19.40 -12.46 30.32
C LEU A 128 20.72 -12.35 31.07
N PHE A 129 20.66 -11.94 32.33
CA PHE A 129 21.87 -11.61 33.06
C PHE A 129 21.81 -11.92 34.56
N ARG A 130 22.99 -12.15 35.12
CA ARG A 130 23.25 -12.33 36.55
C ARG A 130 24.08 -11.17 37.05
N CYS A 131 23.61 -10.55 38.11
CA CYS A 131 24.29 -9.41 38.71
C CYS A 131 24.29 -9.49 40.23
N ASN A 132 25.28 -8.83 40.83
CA ASN A 132 25.51 -8.73 42.26
C ASN A 132 25.56 -7.23 42.60
N PHE A 133 24.39 -6.64 42.79
CA PHE A 133 24.29 -5.30 43.36
C PHE A 133 23.36 -5.35 44.58
N ALA A 134 23.80 -4.69 45.64
CA ALA A 134 23.17 -4.77 46.94
C ALA A 134 22.30 -3.54 47.21
N SER A 135 21.09 -3.76 47.73
CA SER A 135 20.30 -2.70 48.39
C SER A 135 20.75 -2.48 49.85
N THR A 136 21.42 -3.48 50.47
CA THR A 136 21.93 -3.46 51.85
C THR A 136 23.25 -4.27 51.98
N GLN A 137 24.09 -3.94 52.97
CA GLN A 137 25.40 -4.62 53.18
C GLN A 137 25.32 -6.14 53.38
N GLU A 138 24.19 -6.67 53.85
CA GLU A 138 23.95 -8.10 54.06
C GLU A 138 23.61 -8.87 52.77
N ALA A 139 23.26 -8.18 51.67
CA ALA A 139 22.79 -8.79 50.42
C ALA A 139 23.89 -8.97 49.34
N ARG A 140 25.14 -8.59 49.63
CA ARG A 140 26.27 -8.61 48.67
C ARG A 140 26.70 -10.01 48.19
N ASP A 141 26.25 -11.06 48.88
CA ASP A 141 26.56 -12.45 48.52
C ASP A 141 25.41 -13.15 47.77
N GLN A 142 24.32 -12.44 47.44
CA GLN A 142 23.17 -13.00 46.73
C GLN A 142 23.13 -12.58 45.26
N HIS A 143 23.49 -13.50 44.39
CA HIS A 143 23.33 -13.34 42.94
C HIS A 143 21.85 -13.21 42.57
N ARG A 144 21.53 -12.24 41.72
CA ARG A 144 20.18 -12.04 41.19
C ARG A 144 20.18 -12.21 39.68
N ASP A 145 19.22 -12.99 39.20
CA ASP A 145 19.07 -13.28 37.78
C ASP A 145 17.88 -12.52 37.21
N PHE A 146 18.07 -11.91 36.04
CA PHE A 146 17.08 -11.07 35.39
C PHE A 146 16.92 -11.44 33.93
N HIS A 147 15.67 -11.43 33.49
CA HIS A 147 15.29 -11.40 32.09
C HIS A 147 14.71 -10.01 31.78
N VAL A 148 15.22 -9.35 30.75
CA VAL A 148 14.73 -8.03 30.35
C VAL A 148 14.37 -8.02 28.88
N GLU A 149 13.12 -7.63 28.60
CA GLU A 149 12.68 -7.25 27.27
C GLU A 149 12.85 -5.74 27.10
N SER A 150 13.24 -5.29 25.91
CA SER A 150 13.46 -3.86 25.65
C SER A 150 12.91 -3.39 24.32
N SER A 151 12.37 -2.18 24.30
CA SER A 151 11.90 -1.48 23.10
C SER A 151 11.86 0.03 23.32
N VAL A 152 12.17 0.79 22.28
CA VAL A 152 11.91 2.24 22.21
C VAL A 152 10.78 2.50 21.21
N LYS A 153 9.78 3.31 21.60
CA LYS A 153 8.57 3.58 20.80
C LYS A 153 8.07 5.01 20.93
N PHE A 154 7.48 5.50 19.85
CA PHE A 154 6.94 6.84 19.73
C PHE A 154 5.50 6.71 19.23
N PHE A 155 4.54 7.27 19.96
CA PHE A 155 3.12 7.18 19.64
C PHE A 155 2.49 8.57 19.50
N LEU A 156 1.64 8.75 18.51
CA LEU A 156 0.79 9.94 18.38
C LEU A 156 -0.59 9.64 18.97
N LEU A 157 -1.13 10.54 19.76
CA LEU A 157 -2.54 10.50 20.15
C LEU A 157 -3.38 10.95 18.96
N ASN A 158 -4.18 10.05 18.41
CA ASN A 158 -5.15 10.36 17.37
C ASN A 158 -6.44 10.90 18.00
N SER A 159 -6.75 12.17 17.74
CA SER A 159 -7.98 12.81 18.20
C SER A 159 -9.12 12.43 17.26
N VAL A 160 -9.77 11.30 17.50
CA VAL A 160 -11.07 11.05 16.88
C VAL A 160 -12.04 11.98 17.59
N ASP A 161 -12.61 12.95 16.88
CA ASP A 161 -13.76 13.72 17.37
C ASP A 161 -14.86 12.73 17.71
N ASN A 162 -15.00 12.40 19.00
CA ASN A 162 -16.23 11.81 19.50
C ASN A 162 -17.31 12.86 19.22
N GLY A 163 -18.08 12.62 18.17
CA GLY A 163 -19.15 13.51 17.74
C GLY A 163 -19.96 13.96 18.94
N ARG A 164 -19.92 15.27 19.20
CA ARG A 164 -21.06 15.99 19.75
C ARG A 164 -22.22 15.86 18.76
N ASN A 165 -22.80 14.67 18.65
CA ASN A 165 -24.18 14.51 18.23
C ASN A 165 -25.00 14.49 19.52
N GLY A 166 -25.85 15.50 19.68
CA GLY A 166 -26.68 15.68 20.84
C GLY A 166 -27.59 14.48 21.06
N PHE A 167 -27.42 13.84 22.20
CA PHE A 167 -28.57 13.35 22.95
C PHE A 167 -28.66 14.22 24.21
N LEU A 168 -29.72 15.02 24.26
CA LEU A 168 -30.21 15.61 25.50
C LEU A 168 -30.44 14.44 26.45
N ILE A 169 -29.66 14.37 27.53
CA ILE A 169 -29.94 13.47 28.64
C ILE A 169 -31.13 14.10 29.37
N ASP A 170 -32.31 13.54 29.14
CA ASP A 170 -33.44 13.75 30.02
C ASP A 170 -33.11 13.09 31.37
N SER A 171 -33.04 13.93 32.39
CA SER A 171 -32.79 13.55 33.77
C SER A 171 -34.06 12.94 34.37
N SER A 172 -34.26 11.63 34.22
CA SER A 172 -35.11 10.86 35.15
C SER A 172 -34.96 9.34 34.97
N SER A 173 -34.03 8.73 35.71
CA SER A 173 -34.23 7.39 36.29
C SER A 173 -33.12 7.12 37.29
N GLU A 174 -33.53 6.97 38.54
CA GLU A 174 -32.71 6.48 39.65
C GLU A 174 -32.46 4.99 39.42
N ASP A 175 -31.27 4.62 38.92
CA ASP A 175 -30.70 3.29 39.14
C ASP A 175 -29.17 3.40 39.09
N ASP A 176 -28.65 3.81 40.24
CA ASP A 176 -27.26 4.11 40.57
C ASP A 176 -26.55 2.82 41.03
N ARG A 177 -25.69 2.23 40.16
CA ARG A 177 -24.51 1.39 40.52
C ARG A 177 -23.72 0.72 39.37
N SER A 178 -23.78 1.19 38.11
CA SER A 178 -22.91 0.64 37.05
C SER A 178 -22.35 1.65 36.04
N MET A 179 -22.31 2.94 36.42
CA MET A 179 -22.01 4.06 35.53
C MET A 179 -20.62 4.70 35.74
N GLU A 180 -19.60 3.89 36.08
CA GLU A 180 -18.18 4.29 35.98
C GLU A 180 -17.52 3.56 34.80
N ARG A 181 -17.84 3.95 33.56
CA ARG A 181 -17.07 3.49 32.38
C ARG A 181 -16.45 4.68 31.63
N ASN A 182 -15.16 4.87 31.94
CA ASN A 182 -14.08 5.50 31.17
C ASN A 182 -14.13 7.02 30.88
N SER A 183 -13.66 7.82 31.85
CA SER A 183 -13.22 9.22 31.64
C SER A 183 -11.81 9.37 31.05
N HIS A 184 -11.10 8.27 30.79
CA HIS A 184 -9.69 8.28 30.37
C HIS A 184 -9.51 7.99 28.88
N VAL A 185 -8.45 8.55 28.29
CA VAL A 185 -8.05 8.28 26.91
C VAL A 185 -7.68 6.78 26.76
N PRO A 186 -8.33 6.03 25.85
CA PRO A 186 -8.00 4.63 25.59
C PRO A 186 -6.59 4.46 25.01
N LEU A 187 -5.90 3.37 25.36
CA LEU A 187 -4.53 3.11 24.89
C LEU A 187 -4.48 2.87 23.36
N GLU A 188 -5.59 2.49 22.75
CA GLU A 188 -5.75 2.24 21.32
C GLU A 188 -5.63 3.51 20.49
N GLN A 189 -5.92 4.67 21.09
CA GLN A 189 -5.83 5.98 20.42
C GLN A 189 -4.38 6.47 20.28
N PHE A 190 -3.43 5.87 20.99
CA PHE A 190 -2.00 6.14 20.83
C PHE A 190 -1.45 5.26 19.70
N VAL A 191 -1.39 5.82 18.49
CA VAL A 191 -0.99 5.14 17.25
C VAL A 191 0.49 5.30 16.97
N GLY A 192 1.15 4.19 16.64
CA GLY A 192 2.55 4.16 16.24
C GLY A 192 2.72 4.46 14.75
N PRO A 193 3.97 4.55 14.26
CA PRO A 193 4.27 4.88 12.86
C PRO A 193 3.88 3.80 11.84
N HIS A 194 3.42 2.62 12.27
CA HIS A 194 3.01 1.50 11.40
C HIS A 194 1.51 1.23 11.54
N LEU A 195 0.83 0.98 10.40
CA LEU A 195 -0.59 0.61 10.35
C LEU A 195 -0.83 -0.68 11.19
N GLY A 196 -1.52 -0.53 12.33
CA GLY A 196 -1.84 -1.61 13.26
C GLY A 196 -1.03 -1.66 14.56
N GLU A 197 -0.04 -0.77 14.74
CA GLU A 197 0.68 -0.60 16.01
C GLU A 197 0.04 0.49 16.86
N ASN A 198 -0.42 0.15 18.07
CA ASN A 198 -0.86 1.11 19.08
C ASN A 198 -0.34 0.72 20.47
N LEU A 199 -0.49 1.62 21.45
CA LEU A 199 0.02 1.39 22.80
C LEU A 199 -0.67 0.20 23.50
N ALA A 200 -1.96 -0.01 23.24
CA ALA A 200 -2.71 -1.16 23.75
C ALA A 200 -2.09 -2.51 23.30
N TRP A 201 -1.74 -2.61 22.01
CA TRP A 201 -1.05 -3.77 21.47
C TRP A 201 0.32 -3.97 22.10
N ARG A 202 1.08 -2.90 22.35
CA ARG A 202 2.39 -3.02 23.01
C ARG A 202 2.26 -3.54 24.44
N VAL A 203 1.25 -3.09 25.19
CA VAL A 203 0.96 -3.62 26.52
C VAL A 203 0.75 -5.14 26.47
N GLN A 204 -0.08 -5.64 25.55
CA GLN A 204 -0.30 -7.07 25.40
C GLN A 204 0.95 -7.83 24.98
N GLU A 205 1.78 -7.25 24.10
CA GLU A 205 3.02 -7.86 23.65
C GLU A 205 4.02 -8.00 24.81
N VAL A 206 4.12 -6.98 25.66
CA VAL A 206 4.94 -6.98 26.87
C VAL A 206 4.52 -8.11 27.80
N GLU A 207 3.23 -8.20 28.13
CA GLU A 207 2.72 -9.26 28.99
C GLU A 207 3.03 -10.66 28.43
N ARG A 208 2.84 -10.85 27.11
CA ARG A 208 3.16 -12.13 26.45
C ARG A 208 4.64 -12.47 26.54
N LYS A 209 5.53 -11.51 26.24
CA LYS A 209 6.97 -11.76 26.25
C LYS A 209 7.50 -12.06 27.65
N LEU A 210 6.97 -11.39 28.67
CA LEU A 210 7.32 -11.67 30.07
C LEU A 210 6.75 -13.02 30.54
N ALA A 211 5.57 -13.43 30.06
CA ALA A 211 4.99 -14.73 30.38
C ALA A 211 5.80 -15.92 29.84
N MET A 212 6.63 -15.71 28.81
CA MET A 212 7.45 -16.76 28.18
C MET A 212 8.39 -17.48 29.16
N CYS A 213 8.93 -16.76 30.16
CA CYS A 213 9.77 -17.35 31.21
C CYS A 213 9.04 -18.37 32.09
N ARG A 214 7.70 -18.37 32.09
CA ARG A 214 6.88 -19.34 32.83
C ARG A 214 6.67 -20.66 32.07
N GLY A 215 7.07 -20.73 30.80
CA GLY A 215 7.00 -21.96 30.00
C GLY A 215 7.97 -23.01 30.53
N GLU A 216 7.56 -24.28 30.58
CA GLU A 216 8.32 -25.36 31.24
C GLU A 216 9.74 -25.55 30.67
N SER A 217 9.89 -25.54 29.34
CA SER A 217 11.22 -25.65 28.71
C SER A 217 12.11 -24.44 29.00
N VAL A 218 11.52 -23.24 29.08
CA VAL A 218 12.27 -22.02 29.39
C VAL A 218 12.66 -22.02 30.86
N ARG A 219 11.74 -22.34 31.77
CA ARG A 219 11.99 -22.46 33.21
C ARG A 219 13.08 -23.50 33.51
N ALA A 220 12.98 -24.70 32.95
CA ALA A 220 13.99 -25.74 33.15
C ALA A 220 15.38 -25.32 32.62
N TRP A 221 15.41 -24.61 31.49
CA TRP A 221 16.65 -24.06 30.97
C TRP A 221 17.21 -22.95 31.86
N LEU A 222 16.36 -22.04 32.37
CA LEU A 222 16.73 -20.97 33.29
C LEU A 222 17.25 -21.54 34.62
N GLU A 223 16.57 -22.52 35.21
CA GLU A 223 17.02 -23.21 36.43
C GLU A 223 18.39 -23.85 36.27
N LYS A 224 18.65 -24.46 35.11
CA LYS A 224 19.92 -25.11 34.81
C LYS A 224 21.07 -24.11 34.61
N ASN A 225 20.79 -22.94 34.03
CA ASN A 225 21.84 -22.00 33.57
C ASN A 225 21.96 -20.75 34.44
N TYR A 226 20.92 -20.43 35.19
CA TYR A 226 20.77 -19.25 36.04
C TYR A 226 20.20 -19.70 37.40
N SER A 227 18.93 -19.45 37.69
CA SER A 227 18.25 -19.86 38.93
C SER A 227 16.76 -20.12 38.67
N ASP A 228 16.06 -20.63 39.69
CA ASP A 228 14.61 -20.79 39.71
C ASP A 228 13.85 -19.46 39.90
N ASN A 229 14.55 -18.38 40.24
CA ASN A 229 13.97 -17.07 40.58
C ASN A 229 14.42 -15.94 39.62
N VAL A 230 14.40 -16.20 38.32
CA VAL A 230 14.73 -15.17 37.30
C VAL A 230 13.63 -14.10 37.24
N GLN A 231 13.98 -12.85 37.56
CA GLN A 231 13.06 -11.72 37.59
C GLN A 231 12.86 -11.16 36.17
N SER A 232 11.64 -11.19 35.65
CA SER A 232 11.33 -10.73 34.28
C SER A 232 10.80 -9.30 34.26
N HIS A 233 11.45 -8.41 33.50
CA HIS A 233 11.12 -7.00 33.43
C HIS A 233 11.03 -6.45 32.00
N ILE A 234 10.35 -5.32 31.84
CA ILE A 234 10.24 -4.57 30.58
C ILE A 234 10.93 -3.21 30.64
N VAL A 235 11.65 -2.88 29.58
CA VAL A 235 12.12 -1.54 29.26
C VAL A 235 11.40 -1.03 28.01
N LEU A 236 10.25 -0.37 28.19
CA LEU A 236 9.54 0.32 27.12
C LEU A 236 9.66 1.84 27.34
N ARG A 237 10.48 2.51 26.51
CA ARG A 237 10.79 3.94 26.61
C ARG A 237 10.43 4.69 25.32
N GLY A 238 10.48 6.01 25.35
CA GLY A 238 10.19 6.89 24.21
C GLY A 238 9.14 7.94 24.56
N TYR A 239 8.37 8.41 23.59
CA TYR A 239 7.50 9.57 23.73
C TYR A 239 6.04 9.30 23.35
N LEU A 240 5.11 9.94 24.07
CA LEU A 240 3.72 10.10 23.66
C LEU A 240 3.49 11.52 23.17
N PHE A 241 3.13 11.68 21.90
CA PHE A 241 2.87 12.97 21.29
C PHE A 241 1.37 13.26 21.31
N LYS A 242 0.99 14.47 21.73
CA LYS A 242 -0.40 14.94 21.68
C LYS A 242 -0.56 16.00 20.57
N PRO A 243 -1.77 16.20 20.03
CA PRO A 243 -2.00 17.31 19.09
C PRO A 243 -1.53 18.65 19.67
N LEU A 244 -0.85 19.49 18.89
CA LEU A 244 -0.28 20.75 19.36
C LEU A 244 -1.35 21.72 19.90
N HIS A 245 -2.56 21.69 19.34
CA HIS A 245 -3.68 22.50 19.84
C HIS A 245 -4.07 22.21 21.30
N HIS A 246 -3.67 21.06 21.86
CA HIS A 246 -3.82 20.74 23.29
C HIS A 246 -2.91 21.58 24.20
N PHE A 247 -1.79 22.08 23.68
CA PHE A 247 -0.83 22.86 24.46
C PHE A 247 -1.13 24.35 24.32
N GLU A 248 -0.83 25.14 25.33
CA GLU A 248 -0.92 26.61 25.25
C GLU A 248 0.18 27.17 24.34
N SER A 249 1.36 26.54 24.40
CA SER A 249 2.56 26.98 23.71
C SER A 249 3.42 25.79 23.29
N THR A 250 4.36 25.98 22.37
CA THR A 250 5.30 24.90 21.97
C THR A 250 6.34 24.62 23.06
N SER A 251 6.64 25.60 23.92
CA SER A 251 7.60 25.44 25.02
C SER A 251 7.05 24.64 26.21
N GLN A 252 5.73 24.43 26.30
CA GLN A 252 5.10 23.78 27.45
C GLN A 252 5.68 22.38 27.73
N THR A 253 5.97 21.60 26.69
CA THR A 253 6.63 20.28 26.85
C THR A 253 8.08 20.40 27.31
N THR A 254 8.82 21.39 26.82
CA THR A 254 10.23 21.67 27.16
C THR A 254 10.38 22.18 28.59
N VAL A 255 9.48 23.06 29.04
CA VAL A 255 9.49 23.67 30.37
C VAL A 255 9.19 22.63 31.45
N ALA A 256 8.27 21.72 31.16
CA ALA A 256 7.99 20.60 32.05
C ALA A 256 9.12 19.55 32.04
N HIS A 257 10.05 19.58 31.08
CA HIS A 257 11.04 18.53 30.94
C HIS A 257 12.21 18.71 31.93
N ASP A 258 12.42 17.71 32.77
CA ASP A 258 13.62 17.56 33.60
C ASP A 258 14.78 17.10 32.69
N TRP A 259 15.69 18.01 32.38
CA TRP A 259 16.78 17.77 31.42
C TRP A 259 17.86 16.82 31.95
N CYS A 260 17.96 16.66 33.27
CA CYS A 260 18.97 15.82 33.88
C CYS A 260 18.54 14.35 33.90
N PHE A 261 17.26 14.09 34.19
CA PHE A 261 16.72 12.72 34.27
C PHE A 261 15.75 12.36 33.15
N HIS A 262 15.50 13.29 32.23
CA HIS A 262 14.61 13.17 31.08
C HIS A 262 13.20 12.70 31.46
N ARG A 263 12.51 13.46 32.33
CA ARG A 263 11.13 13.18 32.77
C ARG A 263 10.24 14.39 32.56
N ASN A 264 8.93 14.18 32.41
CA ASN A 264 7.94 15.26 32.47
C ASN A 264 7.08 15.09 33.74
N PRO A 265 7.45 15.71 34.87
CA PRO A 265 6.70 15.57 36.10
C PRO A 265 5.28 16.11 35.90
N ALA A 266 4.29 15.37 36.41
CA ALA A 266 2.87 15.70 36.30
C ALA A 266 2.46 17.03 36.96
N LYS A 267 3.40 17.76 37.58
CA LYS A 267 3.16 19.02 38.31
C LYS A 267 3.03 20.26 37.40
N GLY A 268 3.14 20.10 36.08
CA GLY A 268 2.93 21.17 35.10
C GLY A 268 1.43 21.45 34.85
N VAL A 269 1.03 22.69 35.08
CA VAL A 269 -0.32 23.27 35.05
C VAL A 269 -1.24 22.68 33.95
N GLY A 270 -2.41 22.18 34.38
CA GLY A 270 -3.64 22.22 33.57
C GLY A 270 -3.97 21.02 32.66
N MET A 271 -3.24 19.91 32.68
CA MET A 271 -3.43 18.90 31.62
C MET A 271 -3.38 17.41 31.97
N ASP A 272 -3.96 17.00 33.10
CA ASP A 272 -4.07 15.57 33.42
C ASP A 272 -5.30 15.19 34.27
N MET A 273 -6.50 15.21 33.67
CA MET A 273 -7.70 14.61 34.27
C MET A 273 -8.20 13.34 33.56
N SER A 274 -7.46 12.83 32.56
CA SER A 274 -7.90 11.71 31.72
C SER A 274 -6.77 10.74 31.32
N SER A 275 -5.63 10.70 32.05
CA SER A 275 -4.57 9.72 31.76
C SER A 275 -4.97 8.32 32.20
N ASN A 276 -4.78 7.37 31.29
CA ASN A 276 -5.00 5.97 31.55
C ASN A 276 -4.03 5.46 32.63
N PRO A 277 -4.47 4.68 33.65
CA PRO A 277 -3.63 4.21 34.74
C PRO A 277 -2.49 3.28 34.30
N SER A 278 -2.53 2.76 33.08
CA SER A 278 -1.44 1.98 32.48
C SER A 278 -0.27 2.82 32.01
N ILE A 279 -0.44 4.13 31.83
CA ILE A 279 0.62 5.04 31.36
C ILE A 279 1.35 5.61 32.58
N ALA A 280 2.68 5.67 32.53
CA ALA A 280 3.45 6.30 33.60
C ALA A 280 3.12 7.79 33.68
N THR A 281 2.92 8.34 34.87
CA THR A 281 2.51 9.75 35.01
C THR A 281 3.60 10.74 34.58
N ASP A 282 4.86 10.33 34.69
CA ASP A 282 6.06 11.09 34.35
C ASP A 282 6.59 10.84 32.93
N HIS A 283 5.86 10.07 32.10
CA HIS A 283 6.25 9.72 30.73
C HIS A 283 6.66 10.93 29.90
N LEU A 284 7.56 10.72 28.94
CA LEU A 284 7.98 11.75 28.02
C LEU A 284 6.89 12.11 27.01
N ARG A 285 6.74 13.41 26.78
CA ARG A 285 5.64 14.03 26.03
C ARG A 285 6.21 14.87 24.90
N GLY A 286 5.54 14.86 23.77
CA GLY A 286 5.80 15.77 22.65
C GLY A 286 4.50 16.28 22.05
N TRP A 287 4.61 17.07 20.99
CA TRP A 287 3.46 17.55 20.24
C TRP A 287 3.56 17.25 18.74
N TRP A 288 2.41 17.15 18.07
CA TRP A 288 2.31 17.00 16.62
C TRP A 288 1.19 17.88 16.05
N THR A 289 1.30 18.34 14.80
CA THR A 289 0.24 19.11 14.14
C THR A 289 0.17 18.79 12.65
N THR A 290 -1.04 18.74 12.10
CA THR A 290 -1.30 18.71 10.66
C THR A 290 -1.61 20.10 10.11
N ALA A 291 -1.92 21.06 10.98
CA ALA A 291 -2.27 22.43 10.64
C ALA A 291 -1.07 23.37 10.88
N MET A 292 0.09 23.01 10.31
CA MET A 292 1.36 23.72 10.52
C MET A 292 1.26 25.23 10.28
N GLU A 293 0.50 25.67 9.27
CA GLU A 293 0.41 27.10 8.91
C GLU A 293 -0.42 27.94 9.88
N THR A 294 -1.31 27.32 10.66
CA THR A 294 -2.23 28.03 11.55
C THR A 294 -1.90 27.79 13.01
N ASP A 295 -1.68 26.53 13.41
CA ASP A 295 -1.46 26.13 14.80
C ASP A 295 -0.05 26.51 15.26
N LEU A 296 0.98 26.18 14.47
CA LEU A 296 2.37 26.39 14.88
C LEU A 296 2.72 27.88 15.11
N PRO A 297 2.42 28.83 14.20
CA PRO A 297 2.70 30.24 14.46
C PRO A 297 1.98 30.81 15.68
N ALA A 298 0.74 30.40 15.92
CA ALA A 298 -0.02 30.84 17.08
C ALA A 298 0.62 30.35 18.39
N LYS A 299 0.99 29.07 18.46
CA LYS A 299 1.56 28.44 19.65
C LYS A 299 3.02 28.85 19.91
N VAL A 300 3.77 29.20 18.87
CA VAL A 300 5.13 29.76 19.01
C VAL A 300 5.09 31.19 19.51
N ARG A 301 4.18 32.03 19.02
CA ARG A 301 3.98 33.38 19.55
C ARG A 301 3.59 33.38 21.03
N ALA A 302 2.88 32.36 21.50
CA ALA A 302 2.59 32.20 22.91
C ALA A 302 3.85 32.02 23.78
N ASN A 303 4.97 31.49 23.25
CA ASN A 303 6.24 31.39 23.98
C ASN A 303 6.78 32.79 24.34
N ALA A 304 6.68 33.76 23.41
CA ALA A 304 7.15 35.12 23.61
C ALA A 304 6.39 35.85 24.73
N LEU A 305 5.08 35.56 24.86
CA LEU A 305 4.24 36.11 25.94
C LEU A 305 4.68 35.60 27.33
N GLN A 306 5.35 34.44 27.39
CA GLN A 306 5.86 33.85 28.63
C GLN A 306 7.33 34.22 28.89
N GLY A 307 7.93 35.10 28.09
CA GLY A 307 9.32 35.54 28.25
C GLY A 307 10.37 34.49 27.86
N PHE A 308 9.95 33.39 27.22
CA PHE A 308 10.89 32.52 26.52
C PHE A 308 11.32 33.26 25.26
N GLY A 309 12.64 33.35 25.03
CA GLY A 309 13.19 34.01 23.84
C GLY A 309 12.67 33.42 22.52
N GLU A 310 13.22 33.88 21.40
CA GLU A 310 12.81 33.37 20.09
C GLU A 310 12.97 31.84 20.00
N SER A 311 11.93 31.15 19.53
CA SER A 311 11.97 29.70 19.33
C SER A 311 12.71 29.34 18.05
N ARG A 312 13.54 28.31 18.13
CA ARG A 312 14.33 27.79 17.01
C ARG A 312 14.02 26.32 16.77
N PHE A 313 14.10 25.90 15.52
CA PHE A 313 13.68 24.57 15.07
C PHE A 313 14.80 23.85 14.33
N VAL A 314 14.85 22.54 14.48
CA VAL A 314 15.80 21.69 13.77
C VAL A 314 15.08 20.45 13.24
N ILE A 315 15.49 20.00 12.06
CA ILE A 315 14.96 18.81 11.42
C ILE A 315 16.04 17.75 11.48
N LEU A 316 15.75 16.66 12.20
CA LEU A 316 16.78 15.70 12.59
C LEU A 316 16.38 14.26 12.24
N PRO A 317 17.35 13.40 11.91
CA PRO A 317 17.10 11.99 11.66
C PRO A 317 16.62 11.27 12.94
N LYS A 318 15.96 10.12 12.77
CA LYS A 318 15.39 9.34 13.89
C LYS A 318 16.41 8.97 14.97
N LEU A 319 17.70 8.84 14.62
CA LEU A 319 18.76 8.53 15.59
C LEU A 319 18.94 9.63 16.67
N GLN A 320 18.46 10.84 16.39
CA GLN A 320 18.51 11.98 17.31
C GLN A 320 17.31 12.03 18.28
N TRP A 321 16.41 11.05 18.26
CA TRP A 321 15.13 11.11 19.00
C TRP A 321 15.18 10.50 20.42
N LEU A 322 16.33 9.98 20.88
CA LEU A 322 16.47 9.46 22.25
C LEU A 322 16.58 10.61 23.26
N SER A 323 17.81 11.08 23.52
CA SER A 323 17.99 12.24 24.37
C SER A 323 17.53 13.52 23.66
N PRO A 324 16.89 14.45 24.38
CA PRO A 324 16.61 15.79 23.87
C PRO A 324 17.84 16.46 23.27
N VAL A 325 17.58 17.24 22.23
CA VAL A 325 18.61 17.90 21.44
C VAL A 325 19.09 19.15 22.15
N VAL A 326 20.40 19.35 22.15
CA VAL A 326 21.03 20.59 22.61
C VAL A 326 21.52 21.34 21.40
N ALA A 327 21.10 22.60 21.28
CA ALA A 327 21.67 23.54 20.34
C ALA A 327 22.60 24.52 21.08
N VAL A 328 23.70 24.90 20.44
CA VAL A 328 24.68 25.84 20.95
C VAL A 328 24.76 27.06 20.04
N GLU A 329 25.09 28.20 20.63
CA GLU A 329 25.34 29.44 19.88
C GLU A 329 26.85 29.58 19.62
N SER A 330 27.22 29.74 18.36
CA SER A 330 28.59 30.01 17.95
C SER A 330 29.04 31.36 18.51
N THR A 331 30.10 31.38 19.31
CA THR A 331 30.67 32.63 19.83
C THR A 331 31.30 33.51 18.74
N GLN A 332 31.52 32.96 17.53
CA GLN A 332 32.11 33.69 16.40
C GLN A 332 31.07 34.25 15.43
N SER A 333 30.02 33.47 15.13
CA SER A 333 29.01 33.84 14.13
C SER A 333 27.64 34.20 14.72
N GLY A 334 27.40 33.94 16.01
CA GLY A 334 26.08 34.06 16.64
C GLY A 334 25.05 33.04 16.12
N GLN A 335 25.47 32.10 15.26
CA GLN A 335 24.58 31.10 14.68
C GLN A 335 24.27 30.02 15.72
N ILE A 336 22.99 29.66 15.84
CA ILE A 336 22.54 28.56 16.68
C ILE A 336 22.52 27.27 15.84
N TYR A 337 23.16 26.21 16.32
CA TYR A 337 23.24 24.94 15.61
C TYR A 337 23.31 23.76 16.59
N VAL A 338 22.98 22.57 16.09
CA VAL A 338 23.16 21.30 16.78
C VAL A 338 24.44 20.68 16.26
N GLU A 339 25.38 20.44 17.17
CA GLU A 339 26.67 19.83 16.83
C GLU A 339 26.48 18.45 16.20
N GLY A 340 27.19 18.21 15.09
CA GLY A 340 27.27 16.91 14.45
C GLY A 340 28.13 15.93 15.23
N ASP A 341 27.96 14.64 14.95
CA ASP A 341 28.83 13.57 15.43
C ASP A 341 29.22 12.69 14.25
N ASN A 342 30.43 12.92 13.71
CA ASN A 342 30.98 12.17 12.59
C ASN A 342 31.11 10.67 12.87
N ARG A 343 31.16 10.25 14.14
CA ARG A 343 31.28 8.84 14.53
C ARG A 343 29.91 8.14 14.55
N LEU A 344 28.83 8.92 14.64
CA LEU A 344 27.43 8.48 14.54
C LEU A 344 26.78 8.87 13.20
N ASP A 345 27.59 9.30 12.21
CA ASP A 345 27.15 9.80 10.90
C ASP A 345 26.04 10.87 11.01
N SER A 346 26.15 11.72 12.03
CA SER A 346 25.19 12.79 12.32
C SER A 346 25.77 14.13 11.85
N PRO A 347 25.14 14.81 10.88
CA PRO A 347 25.63 16.10 10.41
C PRO A 347 25.39 17.19 11.45
N GLU A 348 26.19 18.26 11.36
CA GLU A 348 25.88 19.53 12.02
C GLU A 348 24.63 20.15 11.38
N VAL A 349 23.68 20.62 12.19
CA VAL A 349 22.40 21.16 11.69
C VAL A 349 22.14 22.54 12.27
N GLY A 350 22.08 23.55 11.40
CA GLY A 350 21.71 24.92 11.77
C GLY A 350 20.24 25.01 12.22
N ALA A 351 19.99 25.81 13.25
CA ALA A 351 18.65 26.03 13.77
C ALA A 351 17.89 27.08 12.96
N LEU A 352 16.68 26.73 12.53
CA LEU A 352 15.78 27.53 11.71
C LEU A 352 14.92 28.45 12.60
N THR A 353 14.69 29.66 12.12
CA THR A 353 13.57 30.50 12.56
C THR A 353 12.23 29.87 12.17
N LEU A 354 11.13 30.39 12.72
CA LEU A 354 9.78 29.95 12.32
C LEU A 354 9.54 30.14 10.82
N ASP A 355 9.96 31.27 10.25
CA ASP A 355 9.73 31.56 8.83
C ASP A 355 10.56 30.63 7.92
N GLU A 356 11.81 30.36 8.29
CA GLU A 356 12.67 29.40 7.57
C GLU A 356 12.12 27.97 7.66
N LEU A 357 11.60 27.55 8.83
CA LEU A 357 10.93 26.26 8.96
C LEU A 357 9.70 26.18 8.06
N MET A 358 8.86 27.22 8.03
CA MET A 358 7.66 27.24 7.18
C MET A 358 8.02 27.19 5.69
N ALA A 359 9.06 27.90 5.27
CA ALA A 359 9.57 27.84 3.90
C ALA A 359 10.08 26.43 3.56
N PHE A 360 10.91 25.84 4.43
CA PHE A 360 11.43 24.49 4.25
C PHE A 360 10.31 23.47 4.13
N VAL A 361 9.31 23.51 5.02
CA VAL A 361 8.22 22.53 5.07
C VAL A 361 7.35 22.62 3.82
N ARG A 362 7.04 23.83 3.35
CA ARG A 362 6.30 24.03 2.08
C ARG A 362 7.07 23.43 0.91
N GLU A 363 8.35 23.75 0.80
CA GLU A 363 9.20 23.23 -0.27
C GLU A 363 9.34 21.71 -0.17
N HIS A 364 9.54 21.16 1.04
CA HIS A 364 9.69 19.73 1.27
C HIS A 364 8.42 18.96 0.89
N PHE A 365 7.24 19.38 1.36
CA PHE A 365 6.00 18.67 1.02
C PHE A 365 5.55 18.91 -0.42
N GLN A 366 5.89 20.06 -1.03
CA GLN A 366 5.75 20.25 -2.48
C GLN A 366 6.66 19.27 -3.23
N LYS A 367 7.94 19.16 -2.86
CA LYS A 367 8.88 18.20 -3.45
C LYS A 367 8.52 16.75 -3.18
N VAL A 368 7.96 16.40 -2.02
CA VAL A 368 7.51 15.02 -1.71
C VAL A 368 6.22 14.69 -2.45
N ALA A 369 5.32 15.65 -2.66
CA ALA A 369 4.22 15.48 -3.61
C ALA A 369 4.79 15.21 -5.02
N SER A 370 5.77 16.01 -5.45
CA SER A 370 6.47 15.84 -6.74
C SER A 370 7.38 14.60 -6.83
N ALA A 371 7.90 14.07 -5.71
CA ALA A 371 8.82 12.92 -5.66
C ALA A 371 8.10 11.60 -5.34
N ALA A 372 6.94 11.64 -4.68
CA ALA A 372 6.00 10.52 -4.65
C ALA A 372 5.36 10.33 -6.04
N GLU A 373 5.25 11.41 -6.81
CA GLU A 373 4.99 11.38 -8.26
C GLU A 373 6.19 10.78 -9.03
N ALA A 374 7.45 11.21 -8.77
CA ALA A 374 8.64 10.71 -9.49
C ALA A 374 9.17 9.30 -9.10
N ASN A 375 8.96 8.85 -7.85
CA ASN A 375 9.40 7.51 -7.37
C ASN A 375 8.48 6.36 -7.82
N LYS A 376 7.37 6.66 -8.50
CA LYS A 376 6.66 5.65 -9.29
C LYS A 376 7.45 5.25 -10.56
N THR A 377 8.45 6.03 -10.98
CA THR A 377 8.95 5.97 -12.35
C THR A 377 10.33 5.31 -12.51
N VAL A 378 11.01 4.92 -11.42
CA VAL A 378 12.32 4.23 -11.47
C VAL A 378 12.38 3.08 -10.47
N LYS A 379 12.17 1.85 -10.95
CA LYS A 379 12.64 0.63 -10.26
C LYS A 379 13.31 -0.33 -11.24
N THR A 380 14.60 -0.10 -11.47
CA THR A 380 15.60 -1.18 -11.57
C THR A 380 16.94 -0.67 -11.07
N ALA A 381 17.36 -1.19 -9.91
CA ALA A 381 18.72 -1.31 -9.35
C ALA A 381 19.53 -0.01 -9.14
N ILE A 382 20.13 0.37 -8.01
CA ILE A 382 20.47 -0.15 -6.66
C ILE A 382 20.70 1.13 -5.83
N SER A 383 20.26 1.27 -4.58
CA SER A 383 21.12 1.12 -3.39
C SER A 383 20.32 1.57 -2.16
N THR A 384 20.43 0.79 -1.09
CA THR A 384 20.04 1.06 0.28
C THR A 384 20.48 2.45 0.74
N ASP A 385 19.59 3.25 1.34
CA ASP A 385 19.54 3.47 2.80
C ASP A 385 18.46 4.52 3.18
N GLU A 386 17.22 4.12 3.50
CA GLU A 386 16.28 4.98 4.25
C GLU A 386 15.24 4.13 5.02
N GLY A 387 15.35 4.15 6.36
CA GLY A 387 14.24 4.55 7.22
C GLY A 387 13.11 3.59 7.61
N PHE A 388 13.07 2.32 7.16
CA PHE A 388 12.00 1.37 7.53
C PHE A 388 12.47 0.24 8.48
N ILE A 389 11.88 0.20 9.67
CA ILE A 389 12.09 -0.88 10.67
C ILE A 389 11.37 -2.15 10.16
N LYS A 390 12.14 -3.22 9.91
CA LYS A 390 11.59 -4.58 9.88
C LYS A 390 11.35 -5.07 11.31
N PRO A 391 10.27 -5.79 11.60
CA PRO A 391 10.11 -6.45 12.90
C PRO A 391 11.17 -7.55 13.06
N ASP A 392 11.70 -7.69 14.28
CA ASP A 392 12.46 -8.86 14.70
C ASP A 392 11.60 -10.10 14.46
N ALA A 393 12.04 -10.91 13.49
CA ALA A 393 11.53 -12.25 13.30
C ALA A 393 12.27 -13.13 14.29
N ASP A 394 11.64 -13.45 15.42
CA ASP A 394 11.90 -14.68 16.16
C ASP A 394 10.60 -15.16 16.85
N GLU A 395 10.51 -16.48 16.99
CA GLU A 395 9.32 -17.33 16.89
C GLU A 395 8.21 -17.16 17.96
N ILE A 396 6.95 -17.43 17.56
CA ILE A 396 5.79 -17.55 18.46
C ILE A 396 5.16 -18.94 18.22
N THR A 397 5.19 -19.81 19.23
CA THR A 397 4.59 -21.15 19.21
C THR A 397 3.10 -21.17 19.60
N ALA A 398 2.37 -22.20 19.14
CA ALA A 398 0.92 -22.33 19.17
C ALA A 398 0.26 -22.53 20.56
N GLN A 399 1.01 -22.80 21.63
CA GLN A 399 0.44 -23.00 22.98
C GLN A 399 0.13 -21.68 23.71
N ASP A 400 0.86 -20.60 23.42
CA ASP A 400 0.55 -19.24 23.91
C ASP A 400 -0.76 -18.68 23.33
N GLU A 401 -1.33 -19.34 22.31
CA GLU A 401 -2.60 -18.96 21.71
C GLU A 401 -3.82 -19.41 22.50
N GLN A 402 -3.73 -20.42 23.38
CA GLN A 402 -4.91 -20.94 24.09
C GLN A 402 -5.30 -20.07 25.29
N LYS A 403 -4.33 -19.50 26.03
CA LYS A 403 -4.58 -18.58 27.18
C LYS A 403 -5.00 -17.16 26.77
N ARG A 404 -4.93 -16.81 25.48
CA ARG A 404 -5.42 -15.54 24.89
C ARG A 404 -6.95 -15.38 24.93
N HIS A 405 -7.71 -16.41 25.35
CA HIS A 405 -9.16 -16.50 25.10
C HIS A 405 -10.08 -16.22 26.29
N GLU A 406 -9.57 -16.07 27.51
CA GLU A 406 -10.45 -16.02 28.70
C GLU A 406 -10.88 -14.62 29.15
N PHE A 407 -10.26 -13.52 28.71
CA PHE A 407 -10.57 -12.19 29.26
C PHE A 407 -10.63 -11.07 28.22
N VAL A 408 -11.62 -11.13 27.35
CA VAL A 408 -12.19 -9.96 26.67
C VAL A 408 -13.70 -10.19 26.64
N GLU A 409 -14.46 -9.51 27.50
CA GLU A 409 -15.88 -9.32 27.22
C GLU A 409 -15.96 -8.47 25.94
N PRO A 410 -16.42 -9.03 24.81
CA PRO A 410 -16.49 -8.29 23.57
C PRO A 410 -17.67 -7.31 23.65
N ALA A 411 -17.46 -6.07 23.21
CA ALA A 411 -18.57 -5.25 22.78
C ALA A 411 -19.36 -6.04 21.70
N THR A 412 -20.60 -6.39 22.02
CA THR A 412 -21.48 -7.29 21.27
C THR A 412 -22.14 -6.63 20.05
N ASP A 413 -21.58 -5.54 19.51
CA ASP A 413 -22.14 -4.82 18.36
C ASP A 413 -21.76 -5.49 17.02
N PRO A 414 -22.72 -6.08 16.27
CA PRO A 414 -22.48 -6.77 15.01
C PRO A 414 -21.98 -5.85 13.89
N VAL A 415 -22.39 -4.57 13.90
CA VAL A 415 -22.03 -3.58 12.87
C VAL A 415 -20.59 -3.13 13.07
N MET A 416 -20.18 -2.96 14.33
CA MET A 416 -18.79 -2.71 14.70
C MET A 416 -17.89 -3.89 14.32
N MET A 417 -18.31 -5.14 14.58
CA MET A 417 -17.52 -6.33 14.21
C MET A 417 -17.34 -6.50 12.70
N GLN A 418 -18.38 -6.26 11.89
CA GLN A 418 -18.24 -6.25 10.43
C GLN A 418 -17.32 -5.14 9.93
N THR A 419 -17.41 -3.95 10.53
CA THR A 419 -16.57 -2.80 10.18
C THR A 419 -15.11 -3.03 10.56
N LEU A 420 -14.83 -3.65 11.72
CA LEU A 420 -13.51 -4.08 12.14
C LEU A 420 -12.97 -5.22 11.28
N PHE A 421 -13.79 -6.23 10.94
CA PHE A 421 -13.36 -7.32 10.07
C PHE A 421 -12.95 -6.79 8.69
N LYS A 422 -13.74 -5.87 8.11
CA LYS A 422 -13.44 -5.21 6.84
C LYS A 422 -12.14 -4.40 6.91
N HIS A 423 -11.99 -3.53 7.92
CA HIS A 423 -10.78 -2.70 8.08
C HIS A 423 -9.52 -3.52 8.40
N LEU A 424 -9.61 -4.51 9.29
CA LEU A 424 -8.47 -5.38 9.63
C LEU A 424 -8.04 -6.27 8.45
N SER A 425 -8.98 -6.61 7.56
CA SER A 425 -8.70 -7.35 6.31
C SER A 425 -7.97 -6.47 5.31
N LEU A 426 -8.44 -5.24 5.09
CA LEU A 426 -7.79 -4.25 4.24
C LEU A 426 -6.37 -3.90 4.71
N LEU A 427 -6.16 -3.83 6.03
CA LEU A 427 -4.86 -3.52 6.65
C LEU A 427 -3.95 -4.73 6.85
N ASN A 428 -4.36 -5.90 6.36
CA ASN A 428 -3.56 -7.10 6.40
C ASN A 428 -3.16 -7.54 7.84
N MET A 429 -4.06 -7.43 8.82
CA MET A 429 -3.80 -7.83 10.22
C MET A 429 -4.30 -9.26 10.54
N THR A 430 -3.64 -10.29 10.00
CA THR A 430 -4.07 -11.71 10.10
C THR A 430 -4.21 -12.26 11.52
N LYS A 431 -3.41 -11.77 12.48
CA LYS A 431 -3.53 -12.15 13.90
C LYS A 431 -4.74 -11.47 14.57
N ALA A 432 -5.06 -10.23 14.18
CA ALA A 432 -6.24 -9.52 14.67
C ALA A 432 -7.53 -10.10 14.09
N LEU A 433 -7.52 -10.48 12.81
CA LEU A 433 -8.60 -11.24 12.17
C LEU A 433 -8.87 -12.57 12.87
N LYS A 434 -7.85 -13.40 13.09
CA LYS A 434 -8.01 -14.67 13.82
C LYS A 434 -8.55 -14.49 15.25
N ARG A 435 -8.21 -13.38 15.91
CA ARG A 435 -8.74 -13.02 17.24
C ARG A 435 -10.20 -12.59 17.17
N LEU A 436 -10.58 -11.73 16.21
CA LEU A 436 -11.96 -11.30 15.98
C LEU A 436 -12.86 -12.49 15.62
N GLN A 437 -12.35 -13.43 14.81
CA GLN A 437 -13.03 -14.69 14.45
C GLN A 437 -13.25 -15.60 15.67
N LYS A 438 -12.29 -15.69 16.58
CA LYS A 438 -12.40 -16.53 17.79
C LYS A 438 -13.28 -15.89 18.87
N ILE A 439 -13.37 -14.56 18.90
CA ILE A 439 -14.36 -13.81 19.69
C ILE A 439 -15.77 -14.05 19.16
N ALA A 440 -15.97 -13.97 17.84
CA ALA A 440 -17.26 -14.27 17.20
C ALA A 440 -17.70 -15.74 17.42
N ALA A 441 -16.76 -16.69 17.40
CA ALA A 441 -17.03 -18.10 17.72
C ALA A 441 -17.29 -18.34 19.23
N GLY A 442 -16.69 -17.57 20.13
CA GLY A 442 -16.92 -17.65 21.58
C GLY A 442 -18.32 -17.17 21.99
N ILE A 443 -18.88 -16.18 21.27
CA ILE A 443 -20.27 -15.71 21.46
C ILE A 443 -21.27 -16.82 21.11
N HIS A 444 -20.93 -17.67 20.13
CA HIS A 444 -21.73 -18.80 19.66
C HIS A 444 -21.86 -19.96 20.66
N ASN A 445 -20.79 -20.22 21.43
CA ASN A 445 -20.79 -21.27 22.45
C ASN A 445 -21.49 -20.84 23.75
N SER A 446 -21.50 -19.54 24.07
CA SER A 446 -22.22 -18.98 25.22
C SER A 446 -23.75 -18.95 24.99
N THR A 447 -24.20 -18.81 23.73
CA THR A 447 -25.63 -18.97 23.37
C THR A 447 -26.07 -20.43 23.39
N GLU A 448 -25.24 -21.42 23.01
CA GLU A 448 -25.57 -22.85 23.16
C GLU A 448 -25.71 -23.30 24.63
N PHE A 449 -24.87 -22.77 25.54
CA PHE A 449 -24.96 -23.12 26.97
C PHE A 449 -26.20 -22.52 27.66
N THR A 450 -26.76 -21.45 27.10
CA THR A 450 -28.00 -20.82 27.57
C THR A 450 -29.25 -21.51 26.98
N LEU A 451 -29.11 -22.18 25.83
CA LEU A 451 -30.21 -22.86 25.13
C LEU A 451 -30.57 -24.26 25.66
N GLN A 452 -29.76 -24.86 26.55
CA GLN A 452 -30.16 -26.07 27.28
C GLN A 452 -31.03 -25.77 28.52
N ALA A 453 -31.15 -24.51 28.95
CA ALA A 453 -32.00 -24.10 30.08
C ALA A 453 -33.37 -23.55 29.65
N ALA A 454 -33.60 -23.35 28.35
CA ALA A 454 -34.85 -22.81 27.80
C ALA A 454 -35.47 -23.76 26.76
N ALA A 455 -35.62 -25.03 27.11
CA ALA A 455 -36.59 -25.89 26.45
C ALA A 455 -37.99 -25.49 26.93
N HIS A 456 -38.58 -24.46 26.32
CA HIS A 456 -40.02 -24.18 26.18
C HIS A 456 -40.25 -22.70 25.83
N SER A 457 -39.96 -22.29 24.60
CA SER A 457 -40.72 -21.25 23.90
C SER A 457 -40.20 -21.07 22.48
N ASP A 458 -41.14 -21.00 21.54
CA ASP A 458 -40.93 -20.67 20.14
C ASP A 458 -40.13 -19.37 19.93
N SER A 459 -39.43 -19.34 18.80
CA SER A 459 -38.89 -18.19 18.06
C SER A 459 -37.56 -17.56 18.50
N THR A 460 -36.74 -17.33 17.46
CA THR A 460 -35.62 -16.38 17.29
C THR A 460 -34.16 -16.86 17.46
N ASP A 461 -33.39 -16.54 16.40
CA ASP A 461 -31.94 -16.38 16.26
C ASP A 461 -31.00 -17.58 15.96
N GLU A 462 -31.08 -18.09 14.73
CA GLU A 462 -30.04 -18.92 14.08
C GLU A 462 -29.30 -18.18 12.93
N ILE A 463 -28.85 -16.94 13.16
CA ILE A 463 -28.12 -16.12 12.16
C ILE A 463 -26.62 -16.48 12.05
N SER A 464 -26.08 -17.30 12.95
CA SER A 464 -24.64 -17.21 13.25
C SER A 464 -23.71 -18.17 12.48
N SER A 465 -24.22 -19.15 11.72
CA SER A 465 -23.38 -20.12 10.96
C SER A 465 -22.93 -19.64 9.56
N HIS A 466 -23.53 -18.57 9.01
CA HIS A 466 -23.20 -18.05 7.68
C HIS A 466 -22.09 -16.99 7.66
N LEU A 467 -21.61 -16.53 8.82
CA LEU A 467 -20.71 -15.37 8.94
C LEU A 467 -19.20 -15.71 8.89
N LEU A 468 -18.80 -16.97 9.04
CA LEU A 468 -17.41 -17.43 8.96
C LEU A 468 -17.37 -18.73 8.13
N GLY A 469 -16.88 -18.66 6.89
CA GLY A 469 -16.83 -19.81 5.99
C GLY A 469 -16.18 -21.06 6.60
N SER A 470 -16.59 -22.26 6.18
CA SER A 470 -15.93 -23.48 6.67
C SER A 470 -14.51 -23.63 6.06
N PRO A 471 -13.61 -24.42 6.67
CA PRO A 471 -12.36 -24.78 6.02
C PRO A 471 -12.61 -25.66 4.78
N VAL A 472 -11.78 -25.52 3.75
CA VAL A 472 -11.82 -26.42 2.58
C VAL A 472 -11.24 -27.80 2.92
N ASP A 473 -11.95 -28.88 2.56
CA ASP A 473 -11.36 -30.21 2.55
C ASP A 473 -10.61 -30.46 1.23
N HIS A 474 -9.31 -30.17 1.24
CA HIS A 474 -8.47 -30.35 0.06
C HIS A 474 -8.43 -31.80 -0.45
N ALA A 475 -8.48 -32.81 0.43
CA ALA A 475 -8.39 -34.21 0.01
C ALA A 475 -9.68 -34.66 -0.66
N MET A 476 -10.82 -34.35 -0.04
CA MET A 476 -12.15 -34.61 -0.59
C MET A 476 -12.38 -33.84 -1.89
N ASN A 477 -12.10 -32.54 -1.93
CA ASN A 477 -12.38 -31.70 -3.10
C ASN A 477 -11.51 -32.05 -4.30
N ARG A 478 -10.25 -32.47 -4.08
CA ARG A 478 -9.45 -33.06 -5.15
C ARG A 478 -10.08 -34.34 -5.68
N SER A 479 -10.59 -35.21 -4.80
CA SER A 479 -11.24 -36.46 -5.21
C SER A 479 -12.53 -36.25 -6.02
N LEU A 480 -13.37 -35.28 -5.62
CA LEU A 480 -14.59 -34.89 -6.34
C LEU A 480 -14.29 -34.36 -7.74
N ASN A 481 -13.11 -33.77 -7.92
CA ASN A 481 -12.67 -33.22 -9.20
C ASN A 481 -11.86 -34.22 -10.07
N LYS A 482 -11.53 -35.43 -9.60
CA LYS A 482 -10.68 -36.42 -10.33
C LYS A 482 -11.30 -36.96 -11.63
N ASN A 483 -12.62 -36.99 -11.74
CA ASN A 483 -13.32 -37.58 -12.90
C ASN A 483 -13.58 -36.56 -14.03
N ARG A 484 -13.06 -35.33 -13.92
CA ARG A 484 -13.22 -34.30 -14.96
C ARG A 484 -12.05 -34.40 -15.95
N PRO A 485 -12.27 -34.32 -17.27
CA PRO A 485 -11.18 -34.28 -18.24
C PRO A 485 -10.27 -33.07 -17.93
N HIS A 486 -8.97 -33.33 -17.71
CA HIS A 486 -7.98 -32.34 -17.28
C HIS A 486 -7.11 -31.79 -18.42
N GLU A 487 -7.48 -32.04 -19.67
CA GLU A 487 -6.73 -31.51 -20.80
C GLU A 487 -7.09 -30.04 -21.03
N LEU A 488 -6.12 -29.15 -20.79
CA LEU A 488 -6.26 -27.72 -21.06
C LEU A 488 -6.41 -27.50 -22.57
N LYS A 489 -7.61 -27.18 -23.02
CA LYS A 489 -7.87 -26.70 -24.38
C LYS A 489 -7.89 -25.18 -24.37
N TRP A 490 -7.25 -24.56 -25.35
CA TRP A 490 -7.31 -23.12 -25.51
C TRP A 490 -7.38 -22.72 -26.98
N LYS A 491 -8.01 -21.58 -27.25
CA LYS A 491 -8.16 -20.98 -28.57
C LYS A 491 -7.79 -19.50 -28.50
N TYR A 492 -6.95 -19.05 -29.42
CA TYR A 492 -6.64 -17.64 -29.62
C TYR A 492 -7.73 -16.99 -30.49
N ILE A 493 -8.18 -15.79 -30.12
CA ILE A 493 -9.31 -15.11 -30.72
C ILE A 493 -8.84 -13.75 -31.24
N ASP A 494 -8.88 -13.59 -32.56
CA ASP A 494 -8.44 -12.35 -33.23
C ASP A 494 -9.39 -11.87 -34.35
N SER A 495 -10.55 -12.53 -34.51
CA SER A 495 -11.60 -12.13 -35.44
C SER A 495 -12.98 -11.98 -34.77
N LEU A 496 -13.92 -11.31 -35.46
CA LEU A 496 -15.29 -11.12 -34.98
C LEU A 496 -16.09 -12.43 -35.00
N GLU A 497 -15.88 -13.26 -36.02
CA GLU A 497 -16.53 -14.57 -36.14
C GLU A 497 -16.14 -15.47 -34.96
N GLU A 498 -14.87 -15.40 -34.54
CA GLU A 498 -14.40 -16.15 -33.38
C GLU A 498 -14.95 -15.57 -32.06
N ILE A 499 -15.16 -14.25 -31.95
CA ILE A 499 -15.90 -13.66 -30.82
C ILE A 499 -17.33 -14.23 -30.76
N GLU A 500 -18.00 -14.39 -31.90
CA GLU A 500 -19.35 -14.98 -31.94
C GLU A 500 -19.35 -16.42 -31.44
N GLU A 501 -18.32 -17.22 -31.77
CA GLU A 501 -18.16 -18.57 -31.20
C GLU A 501 -18.02 -18.56 -29.68
N VAL A 502 -17.25 -17.61 -29.12
CA VAL A 502 -17.14 -17.43 -27.66
C VAL A 502 -18.51 -17.12 -27.06
N ILE A 503 -19.26 -16.20 -27.66
CA ILE A 503 -20.60 -15.82 -27.21
C ILE A 503 -21.57 -17.00 -27.29
N GLN A 504 -21.54 -17.79 -28.36
CA GLN A 504 -22.36 -19.00 -28.50
C GLN A 504 -22.04 -20.04 -27.41
N HIS A 505 -20.77 -20.20 -27.05
CA HIS A 505 -20.38 -21.10 -25.96
C HIS A 505 -20.89 -20.58 -24.60
N LEU A 506 -20.78 -19.28 -24.33
CA LEU A 506 -21.33 -18.65 -23.12
C LEU A 506 -22.87 -18.79 -23.06
N GLN A 507 -23.57 -18.61 -24.19
CA GLN A 507 -25.02 -18.83 -24.30
C GLN A 507 -25.42 -20.27 -23.96
N LYS A 508 -24.65 -21.26 -24.44
CA LYS A 508 -24.89 -22.67 -24.12
C LYS A 508 -24.72 -22.97 -22.64
N CYS A 509 -23.71 -22.37 -22.00
CA CYS A 509 -23.50 -22.47 -20.56
C CYS A 509 -24.68 -21.87 -19.79
N GLU A 510 -25.08 -20.64 -20.15
CA GLU A 510 -26.21 -19.92 -19.56
C GLU A 510 -27.54 -20.67 -19.71
N ALA A 511 -27.83 -21.21 -20.90
CA ALA A 511 -29.05 -22.00 -21.14
C ALA A 511 -29.14 -23.22 -20.22
N THR A 512 -28.01 -23.84 -19.88
CA THR A 512 -27.97 -25.00 -18.96
C THR A 512 -28.30 -24.60 -17.52
N LEU A 513 -28.06 -23.34 -17.12
CA LEU A 513 -28.39 -22.83 -15.78
C LEU A 513 -29.89 -22.54 -15.59
N HIS A 514 -30.64 -22.43 -16.68
CA HIS A 514 -32.09 -22.20 -16.67
C HIS A 514 -32.92 -23.50 -16.72
N SER A 515 -32.28 -24.66 -16.90
CA SER A 515 -32.96 -25.96 -16.88
C SER A 515 -33.25 -26.38 -15.43
N GLU A 516 -34.53 -26.63 -15.11
CA GLU A 516 -35.03 -26.97 -13.76
C GLU A 516 -34.55 -28.34 -13.24
N ASP A 517 -33.91 -29.16 -14.08
CA ASP A 517 -33.60 -30.58 -13.82
C ASP A 517 -32.19 -30.87 -13.27
N VAL A 518 -31.36 -29.86 -13.01
CA VAL A 518 -29.96 -30.11 -12.60
C VAL A 518 -29.85 -30.26 -11.08
N SER A 519 -30.04 -31.49 -10.59
CA SER A 519 -29.75 -31.87 -9.19
C SER A 519 -28.25 -31.83 -8.83
N ASP A 520 -27.37 -31.78 -9.85
CA ASP A 520 -25.92 -31.74 -9.70
C ASP A 520 -25.39 -30.30 -9.52
N GLU A 521 -25.26 -29.89 -8.27
CA GLU A 521 -24.77 -28.55 -7.88
C GLU A 521 -23.38 -28.24 -8.44
N GLN A 522 -22.53 -29.26 -8.60
CA GLN A 522 -21.18 -29.09 -9.12
C GLN A 522 -21.16 -28.82 -10.63
N ARG A 523 -22.13 -29.35 -11.36
CA ARG A 523 -22.35 -29.06 -12.79
C ARG A 523 -22.93 -27.67 -12.98
N VAL A 524 -23.83 -27.23 -12.10
CA VAL A 524 -24.34 -25.84 -12.11
C VAL A 524 -23.19 -24.85 -11.85
N ALA A 525 -22.36 -25.09 -10.84
CA ALA A 525 -21.19 -24.25 -10.56
C ALA A 525 -20.20 -24.22 -11.74
N TRP A 526 -19.98 -25.37 -12.39
CA TRP A 526 -19.12 -25.48 -13.59
C TRP A 526 -19.62 -24.64 -14.78
N ASN A 527 -20.93 -24.61 -15.00
CA ASN A 527 -21.53 -23.82 -16.08
C ASN A 527 -21.64 -22.33 -15.74
N ALA A 528 -21.72 -21.98 -14.45
CA ALA A 528 -21.83 -20.60 -14.01
C ALA A 528 -20.48 -19.88 -13.98
N LEU A 529 -19.40 -20.56 -13.56
CA LEU A 529 -18.11 -19.90 -13.29
C LEU A 529 -17.24 -19.77 -14.54
N VAL A 530 -16.94 -18.51 -14.88
CA VAL A 530 -15.99 -18.14 -15.93
C VAL A 530 -14.74 -17.56 -15.27
N GLY A 531 -13.59 -18.19 -15.47
CA GLY A 531 -12.31 -17.67 -14.99
C GLY A 531 -11.81 -16.54 -15.89
N ILE A 532 -11.24 -15.49 -15.31
CA ILE A 532 -10.59 -14.40 -16.05
C ILE A 532 -9.17 -14.15 -15.56
N ASP A 533 -8.29 -13.81 -16.50
CA ASP A 533 -6.99 -13.19 -16.26
C ASP A 533 -6.69 -12.19 -17.41
N CYS A 534 -5.69 -11.32 -17.22
CA CYS A 534 -5.42 -10.19 -18.11
C CYS A 534 -3.93 -9.96 -18.27
N GLU A 535 -3.49 -9.58 -19.48
CA GLU A 535 -2.08 -9.28 -19.74
C GLU A 535 -1.92 -7.95 -20.49
N TRP A 536 -0.84 -7.24 -20.21
CA TRP A 536 -0.55 -5.91 -20.77
C TRP A 536 0.95 -5.70 -20.97
N ARG A 537 1.30 -4.84 -21.95
CA ARG A 537 2.69 -4.52 -22.26
C ARG A 537 3.41 -3.92 -21.03
N PRO A 538 4.52 -4.51 -20.56
CA PRO A 538 5.31 -3.95 -19.47
C PRO A 538 5.92 -2.59 -19.83
N GLN A 539 5.93 -1.65 -18.89
CA GLN A 539 6.36 -0.27 -19.14
C GLN A 539 7.86 -0.10 -19.39
N PHE A 540 8.71 -1.00 -18.86
CA PHE A 540 10.14 -0.96 -19.15
C PHE A 540 10.41 -1.16 -20.66
N LEU A 541 9.51 -1.84 -21.37
CA LEU A 541 9.54 -1.98 -22.83
C LEU A 541 8.89 -0.81 -23.59
N MET A 542 8.36 0.19 -22.89
CA MET A 542 7.85 1.45 -23.47
C MET A 542 8.90 2.57 -23.47
N LYS A 543 9.95 2.47 -22.65
CA LYS A 543 10.98 3.52 -22.46
C LYS A 543 12.12 3.52 -23.51
N ASP A 544 12.22 2.51 -24.37
CA ASP A 544 13.42 2.21 -25.17
C ASP A 544 13.56 2.95 -26.53
N LYS A 545 12.73 3.96 -26.84
CA LYS A 545 12.85 4.74 -28.09
C LYS A 545 13.63 6.06 -27.96
N SER A 546 14.05 6.48 -26.75
CA SER A 546 14.68 7.80 -26.53
C SER A 546 16.21 7.83 -26.46
N THR A 547 16.91 6.68 -26.48
CA THR A 547 18.35 6.63 -26.16
C THR A 547 19.32 6.42 -27.34
N LEU A 548 18.87 6.50 -28.59
CA LEU A 548 19.75 6.38 -29.77
C LEU A 548 19.71 7.62 -30.69
N ARG A 549 20.30 8.73 -30.24
CA ARG A 549 20.95 9.77 -31.08
C ARG A 549 21.80 10.67 -30.18
N GLY A 550 23.08 10.80 -30.52
CA GLY A 550 24.15 11.22 -29.60
C GLY A 550 24.54 12.70 -29.63
N GLY A 551 25.65 13.00 -28.94
CA GLY A 551 26.43 14.25 -29.07
C GLY A 551 26.81 14.91 -27.75
N PRO A 552 28.11 15.13 -27.42
CA PRO A 552 28.51 15.87 -26.23
C PRO A 552 28.42 17.38 -26.50
N GLY A 553 27.34 18.01 -26.05
CA GLY A 553 27.19 19.46 -26.18
C GLY A 553 25.89 19.94 -25.55
N GLU A 554 26.04 20.92 -24.66
CA GLU A 554 25.00 21.82 -24.12
C GLU A 554 24.09 21.27 -22.99
N ARG A 555 24.26 21.89 -21.82
CA ARG A 555 23.33 21.88 -20.71
C ARG A 555 22.07 22.63 -21.13
N GLY A 556 20.99 21.90 -21.32
CA GLY A 556 19.63 22.43 -21.48
C GLY A 556 18.67 21.52 -20.72
N GLN A 557 17.79 22.14 -19.94
CA GLN A 557 16.77 21.49 -19.10
C GLN A 557 15.94 20.48 -19.93
N THR A 558 15.97 19.20 -19.56
CA THR A 558 15.10 18.16 -20.12
C THR A 558 14.00 17.84 -19.13
N GLU A 559 12.77 18.24 -19.47
CA GLU A 559 11.52 17.76 -18.89
C GLU A 559 11.41 16.24 -19.12
N SER A 560 11.38 15.47 -18.04
CA SER A 560 11.09 14.04 -18.07
C SER A 560 9.58 13.84 -18.25
N ASN A 561 9.14 13.56 -19.47
CA ASN A 561 7.81 13.01 -19.74
C ASN A 561 7.70 11.60 -19.13
N GLU A 562 7.27 11.53 -17.87
CA GLU A 562 6.90 10.28 -17.21
C GLU A 562 5.54 9.81 -17.78
N ILE A 563 5.57 8.77 -18.63
CA ILE A 563 4.36 8.11 -19.11
C ILE A 563 3.76 7.33 -17.93
N ASP A 564 2.60 7.79 -17.48
CA ASP A 564 1.83 7.29 -16.34
C ASP A 564 1.51 5.79 -16.45
N GLU A 565 1.89 5.04 -15.42
CA GLU A 565 1.83 3.58 -15.33
C GLU A 565 0.40 3.01 -15.50
N ASP A 566 -0.60 3.81 -15.10
CA ASP A 566 -2.01 3.45 -14.97
C ASP A 566 -2.87 3.78 -16.21
N GLN A 567 -2.28 4.37 -17.27
CA GLN A 567 -3.00 4.79 -18.49
C GLN A 567 -3.03 3.74 -19.62
N ALA A 568 -2.29 2.64 -19.51
CA ALA A 568 -2.23 1.61 -20.57
C ALA A 568 -3.36 0.57 -20.45
N GLY A 569 -4.08 0.33 -21.55
CA GLY A 569 -5.10 -0.72 -21.66
C GLY A 569 -4.52 -2.15 -21.73
N LEU A 570 -5.41 -3.12 -21.88
CA LEU A 570 -5.11 -4.54 -22.04
C LEU A 570 -4.41 -4.79 -23.38
N SER A 571 -3.49 -5.77 -23.37
CA SER A 571 -2.97 -6.34 -24.60
C SER A 571 -3.77 -7.57 -25.03
N ILE A 572 -4.07 -8.45 -24.07
CA ILE A 572 -4.97 -9.59 -24.23
C ILE A 572 -5.73 -9.81 -22.91
N TYR A 573 -6.85 -10.53 -22.94
CA TYR A 573 -7.43 -11.12 -21.74
C TYR A 573 -7.88 -12.56 -22.02
N GLN A 574 -8.02 -13.37 -20.98
CA GLN A 574 -8.37 -14.78 -21.13
C GLN A 574 -9.66 -15.11 -20.41
N LEU A 575 -10.51 -15.94 -21.02
CA LEU A 575 -11.74 -16.45 -20.43
C LEU A 575 -11.73 -17.97 -20.38
N ALA A 576 -11.67 -18.54 -19.19
CA ALA A 576 -11.85 -19.97 -18.97
C ALA A 576 -13.35 -20.29 -18.88
N VAL A 577 -13.89 -20.90 -19.94
CA VAL A 577 -15.30 -21.28 -20.09
C VAL A 577 -15.35 -22.80 -20.19
N GLN A 578 -15.86 -23.46 -19.14
CA GLN A 578 -15.80 -24.91 -19.00
C GLN A 578 -14.37 -25.47 -19.26
N ASP A 579 -14.20 -26.33 -20.26
CA ASP A 579 -12.92 -27.00 -20.58
C ASP A 579 -12.05 -26.20 -21.55
N THR A 580 -12.52 -25.04 -22.01
CA THR A 580 -11.87 -24.25 -23.06
C THR A 580 -11.51 -22.87 -22.55
N VAL A 581 -10.26 -22.44 -22.78
CA VAL A 581 -9.80 -21.08 -22.50
C VAL A 581 -9.69 -20.27 -23.79
N TYR A 582 -10.36 -19.14 -23.83
CA TYR A 582 -10.29 -18.20 -24.95
C TYR A 582 -9.30 -17.10 -24.62
N VAL A 583 -8.23 -16.96 -25.42
CA VAL A 583 -7.24 -15.89 -25.30
C VAL A 583 -7.60 -14.81 -26.31
N ILE A 584 -8.19 -13.72 -25.85
CA ILE A 584 -8.82 -12.68 -26.67
C ILE A 584 -7.87 -11.51 -26.86
N ASP A 585 -7.53 -11.22 -28.12
CA ASP A 585 -6.57 -10.17 -28.46
C ASP A 585 -7.23 -8.79 -28.55
N VAL A 586 -7.09 -8.00 -27.49
CA VAL A 586 -7.64 -6.64 -27.40
C VAL A 586 -6.99 -5.69 -28.39
N GLN A 587 -5.69 -5.86 -28.68
CA GLN A 587 -4.98 -4.99 -29.63
C GLN A 587 -5.42 -5.22 -31.07
N VAL A 588 -5.78 -6.46 -31.41
CA VAL A 588 -6.27 -6.80 -32.76
C VAL A 588 -7.75 -6.47 -32.91
N LEU A 589 -8.56 -6.82 -31.92
CA LEU A 589 -10.02 -6.73 -31.98
C LEU A 589 -10.58 -5.35 -31.57
N GLY A 590 -9.79 -4.53 -30.87
CA GLY A 590 -10.23 -3.23 -30.35
C GLY A 590 -11.51 -3.36 -29.53
N LYS A 591 -12.48 -2.47 -29.76
CA LYS A 591 -13.76 -2.46 -29.02
C LYS A 591 -14.56 -3.76 -29.14
N ALA A 592 -14.41 -4.52 -30.23
CA ALA A 592 -15.15 -5.76 -30.40
C ALA A 592 -14.79 -6.80 -29.33
N ALA A 593 -13.56 -6.74 -28.81
CA ALA A 593 -13.14 -7.58 -27.69
C ALA A 593 -13.97 -7.35 -26.41
N ALA A 594 -14.77 -6.28 -26.30
CA ALA A 594 -15.69 -6.08 -25.18
C ALA A 594 -16.89 -7.04 -25.21
N ALA A 595 -17.25 -7.62 -26.36
CA ALA A 595 -18.53 -8.32 -26.53
C ALA A 595 -18.72 -9.56 -25.61
N PRO A 596 -17.71 -10.43 -25.40
CA PRO A 596 -17.83 -11.53 -24.43
C PRO A 596 -18.04 -11.04 -22.98
N LEU A 597 -17.31 -10.00 -22.56
CA LEU A 597 -17.47 -9.40 -21.23
C LEU A 597 -18.86 -8.74 -21.08
N ASN A 598 -19.32 -8.03 -22.11
CA ASN A 598 -20.66 -7.45 -22.15
C ASN A 598 -21.76 -8.52 -22.03
N PHE A 599 -21.57 -9.67 -22.68
CA PHE A 599 -22.50 -10.79 -22.57
C PHE A 599 -22.58 -11.33 -21.14
N ILE A 600 -21.44 -11.53 -20.48
CA ILE A 600 -21.39 -12.03 -19.10
C ILE A 600 -22.00 -11.01 -18.12
N TRP A 601 -21.83 -9.72 -18.37
CA TRP A 601 -22.25 -8.63 -17.49
C TRP A 601 -23.64 -8.04 -17.75
N LYS A 602 -24.38 -8.53 -18.76
CA LYS A 602 -25.79 -8.16 -18.94
C LYS A 602 -26.61 -8.55 -17.70
N SER A 603 -27.60 -7.74 -17.32
CA SER A 603 -28.36 -7.94 -16.07
C SER A 603 -29.13 -9.27 -15.98
N ALA A 604 -29.43 -9.89 -17.12
CA ALA A 604 -30.09 -11.20 -17.16
C ALA A 604 -29.11 -12.38 -16.98
N SER A 605 -27.79 -12.14 -17.03
CA SER A 605 -26.79 -13.20 -16.99
C SER A 605 -26.69 -13.86 -15.62
N ARG A 606 -26.55 -15.19 -15.65
CA ARG A 606 -26.24 -16.02 -14.48
C ARG A 606 -24.78 -16.48 -14.44
N LEU A 607 -23.99 -16.06 -15.42
CA LEU A 607 -22.56 -16.33 -15.47
C LEU A 607 -21.83 -15.44 -14.45
N LEU A 608 -20.83 -16.01 -13.82
CA LEU A 608 -20.05 -15.41 -12.74
C LEU A 608 -18.60 -15.31 -13.17
N LEU A 609 -18.11 -14.09 -13.35
CA LEU A 609 -16.72 -13.84 -13.69
C LEU A 609 -15.87 -13.85 -12.42
N ILE A 610 -14.83 -14.67 -12.38
CA ILE A 610 -13.91 -14.79 -11.23
C ILE A 610 -12.47 -14.68 -11.68
N GLY A 611 -11.67 -13.83 -11.02
CA GLY A 611 -10.25 -13.66 -11.31
C GLY A 611 -9.40 -13.64 -10.04
N PHE A 612 -8.10 -13.45 -10.16
CA PHE A 612 -7.16 -13.44 -9.03
C PHE A 612 -6.45 -12.09 -8.91
N CYS A 613 -6.62 -11.38 -7.78
CA CYS A 613 -6.14 -10.00 -7.59
C CYS A 613 -6.70 -9.03 -8.66
N VAL A 614 -8.00 -9.15 -8.97
CA VAL A 614 -8.66 -8.53 -10.14
C VAL A 614 -8.74 -7.01 -10.13
N ALA A 615 -8.32 -6.35 -9.04
CA ALA A 615 -8.41 -4.90 -8.90
C ALA A 615 -7.66 -4.15 -10.01
N SER A 616 -6.44 -4.59 -10.37
CA SER A 616 -5.67 -4.03 -11.48
C SER A 616 -6.28 -4.36 -12.84
N ASP A 617 -6.82 -5.57 -12.98
CA ASP A 617 -7.42 -6.04 -14.23
C ASP A 617 -8.67 -5.25 -14.55
N ILE A 618 -9.51 -4.96 -13.55
CA ILE A 618 -10.69 -4.09 -13.67
C ILE A 618 -10.31 -2.73 -14.22
N GLN A 619 -9.25 -2.12 -13.68
CA GLN A 619 -8.83 -0.81 -14.14
C GLN A 619 -8.41 -0.86 -15.61
N ARG A 620 -7.68 -1.91 -16.01
CA ARG A 620 -7.24 -2.08 -17.41
C ARG A 620 -8.37 -2.45 -18.36
N ILE A 621 -9.34 -3.27 -17.91
CA ILE A 621 -10.57 -3.56 -18.63
C ILE A 621 -11.35 -2.26 -18.85
N ARG A 622 -11.50 -1.41 -17.83
CA ARG A 622 -12.17 -0.10 -17.94
C ARG A 622 -11.43 0.85 -18.88
N ASN A 623 -10.11 0.88 -18.84
CA ASN A 623 -9.31 1.68 -19.75
C ASN A 623 -9.46 1.19 -21.21
N SER A 624 -9.60 -0.13 -21.43
CA SER A 624 -9.74 -0.71 -22.76
C SER A 624 -11.16 -0.64 -23.32
N PHE A 625 -12.16 -0.70 -22.43
CA PHE A 625 -13.58 -0.73 -22.75
C PHE A 625 -14.38 0.23 -21.86
N PRO A 626 -14.25 1.56 -22.04
CA PRO A 626 -14.92 2.55 -21.19
C PRO A 626 -16.45 2.40 -21.13
N ASP A 627 -17.05 1.91 -22.21
CA ASP A 627 -18.49 1.67 -22.32
C ASP A 627 -19.01 0.64 -21.29
N LEU A 628 -18.17 -0.34 -20.93
CA LEU A 628 -18.46 -1.30 -19.85
C LEU A 628 -18.39 -0.64 -18.46
N GLY A 629 -17.68 0.48 -18.32
CA GLY A 629 -17.58 1.25 -17.08
C GLY A 629 -18.94 1.75 -16.58
N SER A 630 -19.86 2.04 -17.50
CA SER A 630 -21.23 2.48 -17.17
C SER A 630 -22.04 1.42 -16.42
N LEU A 631 -21.73 0.12 -16.59
CA LEU A 631 -22.37 -1.00 -15.89
C LEU A 631 -21.98 -1.08 -14.41
N PHE A 632 -20.94 -0.36 -13.99
CA PHE A 632 -20.43 -0.32 -12.61
C PHE A 632 -20.83 0.95 -11.84
N ASP A 633 -21.52 1.91 -12.47
CA ASP A 633 -21.88 3.20 -11.84
C ASP A 633 -23.15 3.07 -10.97
N ARG A 634 -23.02 3.40 -9.67
CA ARG A 634 -24.05 3.19 -8.62
C ARG A 634 -25.30 4.06 -8.76
N ARG A 635 -25.32 5.00 -9.71
CA ARG A 635 -26.33 6.07 -9.80
C ARG A 635 -27.53 5.75 -10.71
N LYS A 636 -27.56 4.61 -11.40
CA LYS A 636 -28.69 4.21 -12.25
C LYS A 636 -29.44 3.01 -11.68
N GLU A 637 -30.60 3.31 -11.09
CA GLU A 637 -31.79 2.49 -10.82
C GLU A 637 -31.67 1.18 -9.99
N GLU A 638 -32.54 1.09 -8.99
CA GLU A 638 -32.70 -0.01 -8.01
C GLU A 638 -33.17 -1.36 -8.62
N THR A 639 -33.33 -1.46 -9.94
CA THR A 639 -33.97 -2.61 -10.61
C THR A 639 -33.02 -3.48 -11.45
N LEU A 640 -31.79 -3.04 -11.78
CA LEU A 640 -30.83 -3.84 -12.55
C LEU A 640 -29.87 -4.64 -11.66
N ARG A 641 -29.80 -5.97 -11.87
CA ARG A 641 -28.75 -6.81 -11.26
C ARG A 641 -27.38 -6.33 -11.73
N ARG A 642 -26.56 -5.87 -10.79
CA ARG A 642 -25.17 -5.46 -11.01
C ARG A 642 -24.32 -6.63 -11.54
N PRO A 643 -23.40 -6.41 -12.49
CA PRO A 643 -22.43 -7.41 -12.87
C PRO A 643 -21.55 -7.79 -11.68
N LEU A 644 -21.35 -9.09 -11.46
CA LEU A 644 -20.47 -9.60 -10.42
C LEU A 644 -19.11 -9.95 -11.00
N LEU A 645 -18.06 -9.35 -10.45
CA LEU A 645 -16.69 -9.77 -10.66
C LEU A 645 -16.11 -10.20 -9.32
N LEU A 646 -15.75 -11.46 -9.24
CA LEU A 646 -15.44 -12.15 -8.00
C LEU A 646 -13.94 -12.22 -7.80
N GLU A 647 -13.49 -11.98 -6.57
CA GLU A 647 -12.08 -12.09 -6.18
C GLU A 647 -11.81 -13.50 -5.62
N LEU A 648 -11.11 -14.33 -6.40
CA LEU A 648 -10.74 -15.69 -6.01
C LEU A 648 -9.93 -15.72 -4.72
N LYS A 649 -9.10 -14.69 -4.48
CA LYS A 649 -8.29 -14.61 -3.26
C LYS A 649 -9.16 -14.44 -2.02
N GLU A 650 -10.25 -13.69 -2.10
CA GLU A 650 -11.22 -13.55 -1.00
C GLU A 650 -11.97 -14.86 -0.77
N LEU A 651 -12.38 -15.55 -1.84
CA LEU A 651 -12.96 -16.90 -1.73
C LEU A 651 -11.98 -17.87 -1.06
N ALA A 652 -10.70 -17.86 -1.43
CA ALA A 652 -9.68 -18.69 -0.81
C ALA A 652 -9.51 -18.37 0.69
N LEU A 653 -9.48 -17.09 1.06
CA LEU A 653 -9.38 -16.65 2.46
C LEU A 653 -10.61 -17.06 3.28
N PHE A 654 -11.80 -16.91 2.69
CA PHE A 654 -13.07 -17.34 3.29
C PHE A 654 -13.11 -18.86 3.53
N ARG A 655 -12.47 -19.64 2.65
CA ARG A 655 -12.31 -21.09 2.79
C ARG A 655 -11.09 -21.50 3.62
N HIS A 656 -10.53 -20.56 4.39
CA HIS A 656 -9.40 -20.75 5.31
C HIS A 656 -8.07 -21.13 4.66
N VAL A 657 -7.90 -20.84 3.37
CA VAL A 657 -6.60 -20.97 2.70
C VAL A 657 -5.75 -19.72 2.99
N PRO A 658 -4.49 -19.86 3.43
CA PRO A 658 -3.62 -18.73 3.75
C PRO A 658 -3.05 -18.01 2.51
N ALA A 659 -3.94 -17.64 1.57
CA ALA A 659 -3.61 -17.13 0.23
C ALA A 659 -3.17 -15.65 0.18
N LYS A 660 -3.21 -14.95 1.31
CA LYS A 660 -3.04 -13.49 1.40
C LYS A 660 -1.75 -12.93 0.77
N ASN A 661 -0.63 -13.63 0.95
CA ASN A 661 0.67 -13.26 0.37
C ASN A 661 1.08 -14.22 -0.77
N TRP A 662 0.15 -15.05 -1.24
CA TRP A 662 0.42 -16.00 -2.31
C TRP A 662 0.05 -15.34 -3.63
N GLY A 663 0.87 -15.57 -4.66
CA GLY A 663 0.44 -15.37 -6.04
C GLY A 663 -0.26 -16.62 -6.57
N LEU A 664 -0.92 -16.50 -7.73
CA LEU A 664 -1.72 -17.57 -8.34
C LEU A 664 -0.98 -18.91 -8.40
N SER A 665 0.26 -18.94 -8.92
CA SER A 665 1.09 -20.15 -9.00
C SER A 665 1.33 -20.85 -7.64
N LYS A 666 1.50 -20.09 -6.55
CA LYS A 666 1.66 -20.68 -5.20
C LYS A 666 0.34 -21.24 -4.68
N LEU A 667 -0.76 -20.52 -4.91
CA LEU A 667 -2.11 -20.96 -4.53
C LEU A 667 -2.50 -22.24 -5.28
N TYR A 668 -2.27 -22.28 -6.59
CA TYR A 668 -2.52 -23.43 -7.45
C TYR A 668 -1.75 -24.67 -6.97
N ARG A 669 -0.44 -24.52 -6.73
CA ARG A 669 0.41 -25.61 -6.21
C ARG A 669 -0.04 -26.10 -4.84
N ALA A 670 -0.35 -25.21 -3.91
CA ALA A 670 -0.73 -25.59 -2.56
C ALA A 670 -2.10 -26.32 -2.51
N CYS A 671 -3.06 -25.89 -3.33
CA CYS A 671 -4.41 -26.45 -3.31
C CYS A 671 -4.55 -27.71 -4.19
N LEU A 672 -3.97 -27.69 -5.39
CA LEU A 672 -4.17 -28.71 -6.42
C LEU A 672 -2.93 -29.59 -6.67
N GLY A 673 -1.74 -29.21 -6.18
CA GLY A 673 -0.50 -29.99 -6.34
C GLY A 673 0.19 -29.81 -7.69
N GLU A 674 -0.40 -29.01 -8.59
CA GLU A 674 0.10 -28.74 -9.94
C GLU A 674 0.93 -27.44 -9.99
N GLN A 675 1.80 -27.29 -10.98
CA GLN A 675 2.62 -26.09 -11.14
C GLN A 675 2.13 -25.22 -12.30
N VAL A 676 2.04 -23.92 -12.05
CA VAL A 676 1.91 -22.89 -13.09
C VAL A 676 3.28 -22.28 -13.32
N ASP A 677 3.71 -22.29 -14.58
CA ASP A 677 4.95 -21.67 -15.05
C ASP A 677 4.86 -20.15 -14.83
N LYS A 678 5.99 -19.47 -14.64
CA LYS A 678 6.08 -18.02 -14.42
C LYS A 678 6.91 -17.31 -15.48
N GLU A 679 7.49 -18.03 -16.43
CA GLU A 679 8.47 -17.48 -17.35
C GLU A 679 7.92 -16.34 -18.23
N GLN A 680 6.62 -16.33 -18.54
CA GLN A 680 6.02 -15.32 -19.42
C GLN A 680 5.36 -14.14 -18.68
N GLN A 681 5.43 -14.09 -17.35
CA GLN A 681 4.77 -13.05 -16.55
C GLN A 681 5.18 -11.61 -16.94
N CYS A 682 6.43 -11.42 -17.37
CA CYS A 682 6.99 -10.13 -17.76
C CYS A 682 7.29 -10.03 -19.27
N SER A 683 6.66 -10.87 -20.09
CA SER A 683 6.88 -10.88 -21.54
C SER A 683 6.35 -9.61 -22.21
N ASP A 684 6.84 -9.32 -23.41
CA ASP A 684 6.30 -8.22 -24.22
C ASP A 684 4.90 -8.57 -24.74
N TRP A 685 3.87 -8.37 -23.92
CA TRP A 685 2.49 -8.63 -24.31
C TRP A 685 1.96 -7.69 -25.38
N GLY A 686 2.65 -6.59 -25.67
CA GLY A 686 2.34 -5.72 -26.81
C GLY A 686 3.05 -6.10 -28.10
N SER A 687 3.90 -7.13 -28.08
CA SER A 687 4.53 -7.65 -29.30
C SER A 687 3.52 -8.42 -30.14
N ARG A 688 3.64 -8.32 -31.46
CA ARG A 688 2.89 -9.15 -32.40
C ARG A 688 3.86 -9.70 -33.47
N PRO A 689 3.90 -11.04 -33.70
CA PRO A 689 3.07 -12.09 -33.08
C PRO A 689 3.37 -12.38 -31.60
N LEU A 690 2.33 -12.76 -30.85
CA LEU A 690 2.52 -13.46 -29.59
C LEU A 690 2.98 -14.90 -29.88
N SER A 691 3.96 -15.38 -29.11
CA SER A 691 4.44 -16.76 -29.24
C SER A 691 3.47 -17.77 -28.65
N ASN A 692 3.53 -19.03 -29.11
CA ASN A 692 2.73 -20.13 -28.53
C ASN A 692 2.96 -20.32 -27.02
N VAL A 693 4.17 -20.02 -26.52
CA VAL A 693 4.49 -20.11 -25.10
C VAL A 693 3.76 -19.02 -24.30
N GLN A 694 3.70 -17.79 -24.82
CA GLN A 694 2.91 -16.71 -24.23
C GLN A 694 1.41 -17.04 -24.21
N LEU A 695 0.88 -17.56 -25.32
CA LEU A 695 -0.53 -17.93 -25.41
C LEU A 695 -0.90 -19.08 -24.45
N ALA A 696 -0.06 -20.12 -24.40
CA ALA A 696 -0.27 -21.25 -23.48
C ALA A 696 -0.14 -20.84 -22.01
N TYR A 697 0.78 -19.92 -21.70
CA TYR A 697 0.91 -19.31 -20.37
C TYR A 697 -0.38 -18.57 -19.98
N ALA A 698 -0.82 -17.63 -20.81
CA ALA A 698 -2.00 -16.83 -20.59
C ALA A 698 -3.25 -17.70 -20.40
N ALA A 699 -3.41 -18.73 -21.23
CA ALA A 699 -4.51 -19.67 -21.10
C ALA A 699 -4.48 -20.42 -19.75
N LYS A 700 -3.28 -20.78 -19.27
CA LYS A 700 -3.11 -21.55 -18.04
C LYS A 700 -3.45 -20.73 -16.79
N ASP A 701 -3.23 -19.42 -16.79
CA ASP A 701 -3.57 -18.55 -15.65
C ASP A 701 -5.09 -18.45 -15.44
N ALA A 702 -5.87 -18.14 -16.48
CA ALA A 702 -7.34 -18.15 -16.36
C ALA A 702 -7.90 -19.56 -16.06
N TYR A 703 -7.31 -20.62 -16.60
CA TYR A 703 -7.66 -21.99 -16.24
C TYR A 703 -7.42 -22.27 -14.75
N ALA A 704 -6.25 -21.88 -14.23
CA ALA A 704 -5.89 -22.07 -12.84
C ALA A 704 -6.87 -21.37 -11.89
N VAL A 705 -7.30 -20.16 -12.24
CA VAL A 705 -8.32 -19.39 -11.52
C VAL A 705 -9.63 -20.16 -11.43
N GLN A 706 -10.19 -20.59 -12.56
CA GLN A 706 -11.46 -21.31 -12.60
C GLN A 706 -11.38 -22.63 -11.81
N ARG A 707 -10.29 -23.38 -11.98
CA ARG A 707 -10.03 -24.65 -11.29
C ARG A 707 -9.98 -24.48 -9.78
N LEU A 708 -9.30 -23.44 -9.29
CA LEU A 708 -9.27 -23.10 -7.86
C LEU A 708 -10.65 -22.72 -7.33
N ALA A 709 -11.42 -21.93 -8.08
CA ALA A 709 -12.78 -21.57 -7.68
C ALA A 709 -13.66 -22.82 -7.50
N LEU A 710 -13.63 -23.74 -8.46
CA LEU A 710 -14.39 -24.99 -8.39
C LEU A 710 -13.90 -25.91 -7.27
N HIS A 711 -12.57 -25.95 -7.05
CA HIS A 711 -11.99 -26.66 -5.92
C HIS A 711 -12.50 -26.11 -4.59
N PHE A 712 -12.68 -24.79 -4.46
CA PHE A 712 -13.18 -24.17 -3.23
C PHE A 712 -14.68 -24.34 -2.99
N LEU A 713 -15.44 -24.67 -4.04
CA LEU A 713 -16.89 -24.86 -3.98
C LEU A 713 -17.31 -26.34 -3.96
N ALA A 714 -16.41 -27.28 -4.19
CA ALA A 714 -16.76 -28.69 -4.39
C ALA A 714 -17.42 -29.37 -3.17
N ASP A 715 -17.11 -28.91 -1.95
CA ASP A 715 -17.71 -29.36 -0.68
C ASP A 715 -18.80 -28.44 -0.15
N VAL A 716 -19.16 -27.38 -0.89
CA VAL A 716 -20.23 -26.46 -0.50
C VAL A 716 -21.57 -27.03 -0.96
N SER A 717 -22.50 -27.23 -0.02
CA SER A 717 -23.87 -27.66 -0.33
C SER A 717 -24.80 -26.46 -0.45
N PHE A 718 -25.47 -26.33 -1.60
CA PHE A 718 -26.41 -25.27 -1.90
C PHE A 718 -27.88 -25.67 -1.66
N ALA A 719 -28.14 -26.95 -1.36
CA ALA A 719 -29.47 -27.52 -1.11
C ALA A 719 -30.22 -26.90 0.09
N ARG A 720 -29.51 -26.44 1.12
CA ARG A 720 -30.09 -25.87 2.36
C ARG A 720 -30.47 -24.39 2.27
N ALA A 721 -30.04 -23.70 1.21
CA ALA A 721 -30.33 -22.28 0.96
C ALA A 721 -31.62 -22.04 0.14
N ARG A 722 -32.35 -23.12 -0.18
CA ARG A 722 -33.61 -23.04 -0.91
C ARG A 722 -34.72 -22.64 0.07
N GLY A 723 -35.17 -21.39 0.02
CA GLY A 723 -36.57 -21.09 0.36
C GLY A 723 -37.50 -21.85 -0.60
N GLU A 724 -38.77 -22.02 -0.24
CA GLU A 724 -39.76 -22.66 -1.11
C GLU A 724 -39.74 -22.00 -2.51
N GLY A 725 -39.11 -22.64 -3.51
CA GLY A 725 -39.05 -22.20 -4.91
C GLY A 725 -37.69 -21.69 -5.47
N GLY A 726 -36.58 -21.68 -4.73
CA GLY A 726 -35.27 -21.18 -5.22
C GLY A 726 -34.44 -22.18 -6.05
N SER A 727 -33.82 -21.73 -7.16
CA SER A 727 -32.94 -22.57 -8.00
C SER A 727 -31.51 -22.70 -7.42
N VAL A 728 -30.79 -23.79 -7.71
CA VAL A 728 -29.39 -23.97 -7.31
C VAL A 728 -28.49 -22.84 -7.84
N SER A 729 -28.80 -22.34 -9.05
CA SER A 729 -28.09 -21.19 -9.64
C SER A 729 -28.26 -19.92 -8.80
N ASP A 730 -29.44 -19.69 -8.22
CA ASP A 730 -29.67 -18.55 -7.31
C ASP A 730 -28.88 -18.69 -6.02
N SER A 731 -28.83 -19.90 -5.44
CA SER A 731 -28.06 -20.15 -4.22
C SER A 731 -26.56 -19.95 -4.42
N ILE A 732 -26.01 -20.40 -5.56
CA ILE A 732 -24.61 -20.14 -5.92
C ILE A 732 -24.37 -18.65 -6.11
N LEU A 733 -25.26 -17.96 -6.84
CA LEU A 733 -25.17 -16.53 -7.07
C LEU A 733 -25.16 -15.74 -5.73
N ASP A 734 -26.06 -16.06 -4.82
CA ASP A 734 -26.17 -15.41 -3.51
C ASP A 734 -24.95 -15.68 -2.63
N TYR A 735 -24.45 -16.91 -2.61
CA TYR A 735 -23.19 -17.24 -1.94
C TYR A 735 -22.02 -16.44 -2.52
N MET A 736 -21.91 -16.36 -3.84
CA MET A 736 -20.79 -15.73 -4.52
C MET A 736 -20.82 -14.19 -4.44
N LYS A 737 -21.99 -13.55 -4.24
CA LYS A 737 -22.11 -12.09 -3.99
C LYS A 737 -21.25 -11.61 -2.82
N GLY A 738 -20.92 -12.50 -1.86
CA GLY A 738 -20.02 -12.21 -0.76
C GLY A 738 -18.60 -11.82 -1.19
N PHE A 739 -18.16 -12.27 -2.37
CA PHE A 739 -16.78 -12.11 -2.88
C PHE A 739 -16.67 -11.11 -4.04
N ASP A 740 -17.71 -10.28 -4.22
CA ASP A 740 -17.73 -9.25 -5.27
C ASP A 740 -16.67 -8.17 -5.01
N ALA A 741 -15.70 -8.08 -5.90
CA ALA A 741 -14.59 -7.13 -5.86
C ALA A 741 -15.07 -5.66 -5.87
N CYS A 742 -16.27 -5.39 -6.39
CA CYS A 742 -16.84 -4.04 -6.47
C CYS A 742 -17.42 -3.53 -5.14
N ARG A 743 -17.60 -4.37 -4.10
CA ARG A 743 -18.10 -3.95 -2.76
C ARG A 743 -17.08 -3.14 -1.94
N ASN A 744 -15.81 -3.18 -2.30
CA ASN A 744 -14.72 -2.47 -1.62
C ASN A 744 -14.31 -1.15 -2.30
N PHE A 745 -14.96 -0.77 -3.41
CA PHE A 745 -14.73 0.51 -4.09
C PHE A 745 -15.84 1.51 -3.73
N SER A 746 -15.61 2.35 -2.71
CA SER A 746 -16.44 3.53 -2.46
C SER A 746 -15.57 4.68 -1.96
N TYR A 747 -15.55 5.76 -2.75
CA TYR A 747 -14.88 7.07 -2.59
C TYR A 747 -13.41 7.20 -3.02
N SER A 748 -13.19 7.45 -4.30
CA SER A 748 -12.76 8.78 -4.79
C SER A 748 -12.86 8.80 -6.31
N TRP A 749 -13.72 9.68 -6.83
CA TRP A 749 -13.80 10.02 -8.25
C TRP A 749 -13.32 11.46 -8.39
N THR A 750 -12.28 11.67 -9.18
CA THR A 750 -12.11 12.89 -9.97
C THR A 750 -11.30 12.54 -11.22
N VAL A 751 -11.99 12.66 -12.35
CA VAL A 751 -11.52 12.99 -13.71
C VAL A 751 -10.43 12.11 -14.34
N ALA A 752 -10.84 11.51 -15.45
CA ALA A 752 -10.05 10.76 -16.40
C ALA A 752 -8.81 11.51 -16.91
N SER A 753 -7.70 10.81 -17.06
CA SER A 753 -6.62 11.21 -17.96
C SER A 753 -6.69 10.35 -19.22
N ALA A 754 -7.52 10.82 -20.17
CA ALA A 754 -7.26 10.58 -21.57
C ALA A 754 -5.84 11.06 -21.88
N SER A 755 -5.10 10.37 -22.75
CA SER A 755 -3.82 10.89 -23.24
C SER A 755 -4.00 12.36 -23.63
N HIS A 756 -3.22 13.27 -23.06
CA HIS A 756 -3.45 14.69 -23.32
C HIS A 756 -3.24 14.97 -24.81
N PRO A 757 -4.22 15.57 -25.51
CA PRO A 757 -4.03 16.02 -26.88
C PRO A 757 -2.84 16.98 -26.94
N LEU A 758 -1.98 16.78 -27.92
CA LEU A 758 -0.96 17.74 -28.30
C LEU A 758 -1.66 19.06 -28.65
N GLY A 759 -1.15 20.16 -28.13
CA GLY A 759 -1.60 21.52 -28.48
C GLY A 759 -0.75 22.18 -29.56
N LYS A 760 -1.15 23.41 -29.93
CA LYS A 760 -0.48 24.31 -30.88
C LYS A 760 1.04 24.43 -30.72
N GLN A 761 1.53 24.41 -29.47
CA GLN A 761 2.95 24.49 -29.16
C GLN A 761 3.76 23.36 -29.81
N HIS A 762 3.19 22.16 -29.95
CA HIS A 762 3.86 21.01 -30.56
C HIS A 762 3.96 21.16 -32.09
N VAL A 763 2.92 21.71 -32.73
CA VAL A 763 2.96 22.03 -34.17
C VAL A 763 4.01 23.10 -34.43
N LYS A 764 4.08 24.15 -33.59
CA LYS A 764 5.12 25.19 -33.67
C LYS A 764 6.53 24.63 -33.54
N ALA A 765 6.76 23.79 -32.53
CA ALA A 765 8.06 23.15 -32.30
C ALA A 765 8.46 22.25 -33.48
N ALA A 766 7.53 21.48 -34.03
CA ALA A 766 7.77 20.63 -35.19
C ALA A 766 8.12 21.44 -36.44
N LEU A 767 7.36 22.50 -36.74
CA LEU A 767 7.64 23.39 -37.88
C LEU A 767 9.01 24.07 -37.73
N GLN A 768 9.37 24.52 -36.53
CA GLN A 768 10.67 25.11 -36.25
C GLN A 768 11.81 24.10 -36.42
N ALA A 769 11.66 22.87 -35.91
CA ALA A 769 12.64 21.80 -36.06
C ALA A 769 12.84 21.38 -37.53
N LEU A 770 11.79 21.52 -38.34
CA LEU A 770 11.80 21.26 -39.79
C LEU A 770 12.29 22.47 -40.61
N GLY A 771 12.62 23.60 -39.97
CA GLY A 771 13.05 24.82 -40.64
C GLY A 771 11.95 25.49 -41.47
N VAL A 772 10.68 25.18 -41.22
CA VAL A 772 9.54 25.73 -41.95
C VAL A 772 9.00 26.95 -41.21
N GLN A 773 9.10 28.12 -41.83
CA GLN A 773 8.41 29.32 -41.35
C GLN A 773 6.97 29.31 -41.81
N ALA A 774 6.04 28.98 -40.91
CA ALA A 774 4.60 28.99 -41.18
C ALA A 774 3.90 30.13 -40.44
N ARG A 775 2.92 30.74 -41.11
CA ARG A 775 2.06 31.80 -40.52
C ARG A 775 0.82 31.17 -39.91
N PHE A 776 0.63 31.33 -38.61
CA PHE A 776 -0.57 30.88 -37.89
C PHE A 776 -1.70 31.91 -38.03
N LEU A 777 -2.92 31.43 -38.26
CA LEU A 777 -4.12 32.23 -38.51
C LEU A 777 -5.32 31.57 -37.81
N ARG A 778 -6.34 32.37 -37.47
CA ARG A 778 -7.66 31.83 -37.11
C ARG A 778 -8.47 31.54 -38.36
N CYS A 779 -9.34 30.52 -38.30
CA CYS A 779 -10.15 30.10 -39.44
C CYS A 779 -11.06 31.22 -39.96
N ASP A 780 -11.56 32.09 -39.08
CA ASP A 780 -12.44 33.22 -39.45
C ASP A 780 -11.69 34.35 -40.18
N GLU A 781 -10.36 34.44 -40.01
CA GLU A 781 -9.50 35.44 -40.64
C GLU A 781 -8.92 34.95 -41.98
N SER A 782 -9.35 33.76 -42.44
CA SER A 782 -8.68 32.99 -43.49
C SER A 782 -9.23 33.17 -44.91
N GLU A 783 -10.29 33.96 -45.10
CA GLU A 783 -11.02 34.06 -46.38
C GLU A 783 -10.17 34.48 -47.60
N ASN A 784 -8.93 34.99 -47.40
CA ASN A 784 -7.98 35.33 -48.47
C ASN A 784 -6.57 34.70 -48.32
N ALA A 785 -6.41 33.63 -47.51
CA ALA A 785 -5.08 33.16 -47.06
C ALA A 785 -4.58 31.81 -47.64
N GLY A 786 -5.42 31.05 -48.35
CA GLY A 786 -5.06 29.75 -48.95
C GLY A 786 -6.22 28.74 -48.93
N LEU A 787 -6.03 27.56 -49.53
CA LEU A 787 -7.03 26.49 -49.53
C LEU A 787 -7.07 25.78 -48.17
N LEU A 788 -8.25 25.71 -47.56
CA LEU A 788 -8.47 24.98 -46.31
C LEU A 788 -8.53 23.46 -46.55
N VAL A 789 -7.63 22.74 -45.87
CA VAL A 789 -7.51 21.29 -46.00
C VAL A 789 -7.81 20.58 -44.68
N LYS A 790 -8.41 19.39 -44.77
CA LYS A 790 -8.59 18.48 -43.64
C LYS A 790 -7.53 17.39 -43.66
N SER A 791 -7.05 17.02 -42.48
CA SER A 791 -6.20 15.85 -42.27
C SER A 791 -7.03 14.73 -41.65
N ILE A 792 -7.03 13.56 -42.28
CA ILE A 792 -7.80 12.39 -41.89
C ILE A 792 -6.84 11.26 -41.49
N ALA A 793 -6.91 10.82 -40.24
CA ALA A 793 -6.11 9.71 -39.74
C ALA A 793 -6.71 8.35 -40.09
N LEU A 794 -5.86 7.41 -40.50
CA LEU A 794 -6.21 6.13 -41.10
C LEU A 794 -5.39 4.98 -40.51
N LEU A 795 -6.02 3.81 -40.41
CA LEU A 795 -5.40 2.53 -40.06
C LEU A 795 -5.54 1.57 -41.24
N VAL A 796 -4.45 0.87 -41.59
CA VAL A 796 -4.37 -0.05 -42.73
C VAL A 796 -3.87 -1.41 -42.25
N ARG A 797 -4.64 -2.48 -42.46
CA ARG A 797 -4.28 -3.86 -42.05
C ARG A 797 -3.71 -4.64 -43.24
N LYS A 798 -2.59 -5.36 -43.06
CA LYS A 798 -1.93 -6.14 -44.14
C LYS A 798 -1.64 -7.59 -43.77
N GLY A 799 -1.96 -8.50 -44.71
CA GLY A 799 -1.58 -9.91 -44.73
C GLY A 799 -2.53 -10.83 -43.95
N LYS A 800 -3.04 -11.88 -44.60
CA LYS A 800 -3.87 -12.92 -43.99
C LYS A 800 -3.07 -14.23 -44.06
N GLN A 801 -2.37 -14.60 -42.99
CA GLN A 801 -1.78 -15.93 -42.87
C GLN A 801 -2.41 -16.64 -41.66
N THR A 802 -2.78 -17.89 -41.87
CA THR A 802 -3.32 -18.77 -40.82
C THR A 802 -2.30 -18.90 -39.69
N ASN A 803 -2.70 -18.54 -38.47
CA ASN A 803 -1.91 -18.58 -37.24
C ASN A 803 -0.79 -17.53 -37.11
N ALA A 804 -0.90 -16.36 -37.75
CA ALA A 804 -0.06 -15.19 -37.45
C ALA A 804 -0.82 -13.85 -37.56
N PRO A 805 -0.61 -12.87 -36.66
CA PRO A 805 -1.35 -11.60 -36.64
C PRO A 805 -1.00 -10.67 -37.81
N ARG A 806 -2.01 -9.88 -38.23
CA ARG A 806 -1.91 -8.93 -39.35
C ARG A 806 -1.03 -7.73 -38.98
N ARG A 807 -0.25 -7.22 -39.94
CA ARG A 807 0.58 -6.02 -39.77
C ARG A 807 -0.26 -4.74 -39.94
N ILE A 808 -0.27 -3.84 -38.97
CA ILE A 808 -1.01 -2.55 -39.03
C ILE A 808 -0.06 -1.41 -39.43
N LEU A 809 -0.52 -0.56 -40.35
CA LEU A 809 0.17 0.65 -40.81
C LEU A 809 -0.73 1.88 -40.57
N HIS A 810 -0.14 2.96 -40.06
CA HIS A 810 -0.85 4.23 -39.80
C HIS A 810 -0.57 5.24 -40.92
N ALA A 811 -1.60 5.94 -41.38
CA ALA A 811 -1.50 6.93 -42.43
C ALA A 811 -2.34 8.18 -42.12
N VAL A 812 -2.00 9.32 -42.73
CA VAL A 812 -2.80 10.54 -42.71
C VAL A 812 -3.05 11.01 -44.12
N ALA A 813 -4.32 11.16 -44.50
CA ALA A 813 -4.74 11.70 -45.78
C ALA A 813 -5.07 13.19 -45.66
N VAL A 814 -4.48 14.02 -46.52
CA VAL A 814 -4.69 15.47 -46.59
C VAL A 814 -5.43 15.80 -47.88
N LEU A 815 -6.61 16.41 -47.77
CA LEU A 815 -7.47 16.73 -48.90
C LEU A 815 -8.30 18.00 -48.61
N PRO A 816 -8.88 18.65 -49.63
CA PRO A 816 -9.75 19.81 -49.45
C PRO A 816 -10.93 19.51 -48.50
N LEU A 817 -11.38 20.52 -47.75
CA LEU A 817 -12.45 20.37 -46.77
C LEU A 817 -13.76 19.88 -47.41
N ASP A 818 -14.06 20.33 -48.63
CA ASP A 818 -15.28 20.07 -49.40
C ASP A 818 -15.32 18.72 -50.13
N ARG A 819 -14.20 17.99 -50.17
CA ARG A 819 -14.10 16.68 -50.85
C ARG A 819 -14.22 15.50 -49.91
N SER A 820 -14.62 14.34 -50.42
CA SER A 820 -14.66 13.09 -49.65
C SER A 820 -13.52 12.16 -50.01
N ILE A 821 -13.06 11.35 -49.05
CA ILE A 821 -11.98 10.39 -49.28
C ILE A 821 -12.51 9.16 -50.05
N ASP A 822 -11.79 8.76 -51.10
CA ASP A 822 -12.06 7.55 -51.86
C ASP A 822 -11.26 6.39 -51.24
N MET A 823 -11.95 5.55 -50.48
CA MET A 823 -11.36 4.40 -49.77
C MET A 823 -10.81 3.33 -50.72
N GLN A 824 -11.35 3.23 -51.94
CA GLN A 824 -10.91 2.25 -52.93
C GLN A 824 -9.60 2.69 -53.59
N ALA A 825 -9.49 3.96 -53.96
CA ALA A 825 -8.25 4.56 -54.44
C ALA A 825 -7.15 4.50 -53.36
N LEU A 826 -7.52 4.78 -52.10
CA LEU A 826 -6.62 4.74 -50.95
C LEU A 826 -6.12 3.31 -50.64
N GLY A 827 -7.00 2.32 -50.62
CA GLY A 827 -6.64 0.91 -50.43
C GLY A 827 -5.68 0.41 -51.51
N SER A 828 -5.97 0.75 -52.77
CA SER A 828 -5.10 0.44 -53.92
C SER A 828 -3.71 1.06 -53.78
N LEU A 829 -3.63 2.34 -53.40
CA LEU A 829 -2.36 3.04 -53.18
C LEU A 829 -1.54 2.42 -52.05
N LEU A 830 -2.23 2.00 -50.97
CA LEU A 830 -1.59 1.45 -49.79
C LEU A 830 -1.33 -0.05 -49.89
N GLY A 831 -1.78 -0.71 -50.96
CA GLY A 831 -1.65 -2.16 -51.16
C GLY A 831 -2.38 -2.93 -50.06
N ALA A 832 -3.61 -2.54 -49.78
CA ALA A 832 -4.52 -3.17 -48.83
C ALA A 832 -5.93 -3.26 -49.44
N ASP A 833 -6.72 -4.23 -48.98
CA ASP A 833 -8.14 -4.29 -49.33
C ASP A 833 -8.84 -3.03 -48.76
N PRO A 834 -9.79 -2.40 -49.49
CA PRO A 834 -10.57 -1.28 -48.94
C PRO A 834 -11.21 -1.58 -47.59
N ASP A 835 -11.65 -2.82 -47.34
CA ASP A 835 -12.23 -3.24 -46.05
C ASP A 835 -11.19 -3.31 -44.90
N ASP A 836 -9.91 -3.38 -45.25
CA ASP A 836 -8.78 -3.35 -44.31
C ASP A 836 -8.28 -1.93 -44.01
N VAL A 837 -8.92 -0.90 -44.58
CA VAL A 837 -8.63 0.52 -44.32
C VAL A 837 -9.76 1.17 -43.53
N SER A 838 -9.45 1.78 -42.39
CA SER A 838 -10.45 2.43 -41.53
C SER A 838 -9.98 3.77 -40.98
N LEU A 839 -10.91 4.68 -40.72
CA LEU A 839 -10.62 5.94 -40.00
C LEU A 839 -10.19 5.67 -38.57
N ALA A 840 -9.30 6.50 -38.03
CA ALA A 840 -8.96 6.47 -36.61
C ALA A 840 -10.12 7.00 -35.75
N ASP A 841 -10.46 6.28 -34.68
CA ASP A 841 -11.42 6.75 -33.69
C ASP A 841 -10.80 7.82 -32.77
N GLN A 842 -11.62 8.50 -31.96
CA GLN A 842 -11.19 9.64 -31.12
C GLN A 842 -10.01 9.28 -30.21
N GLU A 843 -9.98 8.07 -29.66
CA GLU A 843 -8.91 7.64 -28.76
C GLU A 843 -7.63 7.36 -29.54
N THR A 844 -7.72 6.63 -30.66
CA THR A 844 -6.57 6.37 -31.55
C THR A 844 -6.02 7.68 -32.13
N LEU A 845 -6.89 8.63 -32.46
CA LEU A 845 -6.52 9.95 -32.95
C LEU A 845 -5.61 10.69 -31.95
N VAL A 846 -5.97 10.67 -30.66
CA VAL A 846 -5.18 11.35 -29.61
C VAL A 846 -3.94 10.54 -29.22
N ARG A 847 -4.06 9.22 -29.13
CA ARG A 847 -2.99 8.32 -28.70
C ARG A 847 -1.89 8.16 -29.75
N VAL A 848 -2.25 7.99 -31.03
CA VAL A 848 -1.32 7.68 -32.12
C VAL A 848 -0.94 8.92 -32.91
N PHE A 849 -1.93 9.75 -33.26
CA PHE A 849 -1.71 10.93 -34.11
C PHE A 849 -1.44 12.18 -33.27
N GLY A 850 -1.92 12.21 -32.02
CA GLY A 850 -1.61 13.22 -31.04
C GLY A 850 -2.72 14.23 -30.78
N TYR A 851 -3.77 14.29 -31.61
CA TYR A 851 -4.71 15.41 -31.61
C TYR A 851 -6.16 14.96 -31.47
N SER A 852 -7.01 15.81 -30.90
CA SER A 852 -8.47 15.62 -30.92
C SER A 852 -9.02 15.86 -32.32
N ARG A 853 -10.22 15.33 -32.58
CA ARG A 853 -10.94 15.56 -33.85
C ARG A 853 -11.08 17.07 -34.11
N GLY A 854 -10.73 17.49 -35.31
CA GLY A 854 -10.74 18.90 -35.73
C GLY A 854 -9.42 19.64 -35.53
N CYS A 855 -8.49 19.12 -34.72
CA CYS A 855 -7.20 19.78 -34.44
C CYS A 855 -6.02 19.18 -35.22
N LEU A 856 -6.23 18.05 -35.93
CA LEU A 856 -5.19 17.30 -36.61
C LEU A 856 -4.66 18.04 -37.85
N GLY A 857 -3.33 18.17 -37.93
CA GLY A 857 -2.61 18.60 -39.13
C GLY A 857 -1.61 17.54 -39.61
N PRO A 858 -0.97 17.74 -40.77
CA PRO A 858 0.00 16.80 -41.33
C PRO A 858 1.41 16.87 -40.70
N ILE A 859 1.66 17.89 -39.87
CA ILE A 859 2.94 18.15 -39.18
C ILE A 859 2.68 18.31 -37.69
N GLY A 860 3.55 17.75 -36.86
CA GLY A 860 3.45 17.77 -35.40
C GLY A 860 2.83 16.51 -34.81
N LEU A 861 2.66 15.46 -35.60
CA LEU A 861 2.09 14.19 -35.16
C LEU A 861 2.96 13.52 -34.11
N ARG A 862 2.33 12.88 -33.12
CA ARG A 862 3.01 12.22 -31.99
C ARG A 862 4.09 11.22 -32.42
N GLU A 863 3.84 10.50 -33.52
CA GLU A 863 4.79 9.57 -34.12
C GLU A 863 5.10 9.90 -35.60
N GLN A 864 5.37 11.18 -35.91
CA GLN A 864 5.55 11.70 -37.28
C GLN A 864 6.42 10.82 -38.20
N SER A 865 7.53 10.26 -37.72
CA SER A 865 8.51 9.52 -38.52
C SER A 865 8.06 8.15 -39.01
N VAL A 866 6.99 7.59 -38.43
CA VAL A 866 6.41 6.29 -38.84
C VAL A 866 5.04 6.45 -39.51
N MET A 867 4.53 7.68 -39.61
CA MET A 867 3.27 7.99 -40.27
C MET A 867 3.47 8.14 -41.78
N ARG A 868 2.65 7.44 -42.57
CA ARG A 868 2.59 7.69 -44.01
C ARG A 868 1.65 8.85 -44.29
N ILE A 869 2.18 9.99 -44.70
CA ILE A 869 1.38 11.14 -45.11
C ILE A 869 1.05 11.02 -46.60
N ILE A 870 -0.22 11.20 -46.93
CA ILE A 870 -0.75 11.14 -48.29
C ILE A 870 -1.45 12.46 -48.57
N VAL A 871 -1.07 13.13 -49.64
CA VAL A 871 -1.65 14.41 -50.04
C VAL A 871 -2.42 14.20 -51.34
N ASP A 872 -3.66 14.67 -51.39
CA ASP A 872 -4.46 14.60 -52.60
C ASP A 872 -3.82 15.41 -53.73
N ASP A 873 -3.80 14.87 -54.95
CA ASP A 873 -3.10 15.52 -56.06
C ASP A 873 -3.69 16.87 -56.47
N CYS A 874 -4.96 17.12 -56.15
CA CYS A 874 -5.65 18.36 -56.53
C CYS A 874 -5.14 19.59 -55.76
N VAL A 875 -4.50 19.42 -54.58
CA VAL A 875 -4.02 20.55 -53.78
C VAL A 875 -2.66 21.11 -54.24
N LYS A 876 -2.04 20.46 -55.23
CA LYS A 876 -0.73 20.87 -55.77
C LYS A 876 -0.75 22.21 -56.51
N SER A 877 -1.90 22.60 -57.08
CA SER A 877 -2.05 23.83 -57.84
C SER A 877 -2.27 25.07 -56.97
N GLU A 878 -2.38 24.91 -55.65
CA GLU A 878 -2.66 25.99 -54.72
C GLU A 878 -1.39 26.73 -54.27
N ASP A 879 -1.50 28.03 -54.05
CA ASP A 879 -0.38 28.84 -53.54
C ASP A 879 -0.05 28.49 -52.07
N TYR A 880 -1.09 28.29 -51.25
CA TYR A 880 -0.96 27.95 -49.83
C TYR A 880 -2.07 27.00 -49.37
N LEU A 881 -1.71 26.05 -48.51
CA LEU A 881 -2.63 25.19 -47.77
C LEU A 881 -2.76 25.70 -46.34
N LEU A 882 -3.99 25.74 -45.83
CA LEU A 882 -4.30 26.02 -44.44
C LEU A 882 -4.51 24.70 -43.72
N CYS A 883 -3.48 24.28 -42.97
CA CYS A 883 -3.46 23.01 -42.25
C CYS A 883 -3.81 23.20 -40.77
N GLY A 884 -4.46 22.20 -40.15
CA GLY A 884 -4.79 22.24 -38.72
C GLY A 884 -3.56 22.47 -37.83
N ALA A 885 -3.68 23.40 -36.89
CA ALA A 885 -2.56 23.90 -36.08
C ALA A 885 -2.49 23.31 -34.66
N GLY A 886 -3.16 22.18 -34.39
CA GLY A 886 -3.15 21.55 -33.07
C GLY A 886 -4.09 22.19 -32.05
N GLU A 887 -4.94 23.11 -32.49
CA GLU A 887 -5.99 23.74 -31.70
C GLU A 887 -7.23 23.95 -32.61
N ALA A 888 -8.43 23.95 -32.02
CA ALA A 888 -9.65 24.16 -32.77
C ALA A 888 -9.66 25.57 -33.38
N ASP A 889 -10.20 25.69 -34.59
CA ASP A 889 -10.32 26.95 -35.34
C ASP A 889 -9.00 27.69 -35.63
N GLU A 890 -7.86 27.00 -35.45
CA GLU A 890 -6.55 27.53 -35.79
C GLU A 890 -5.86 26.70 -36.88
N VAL A 891 -5.26 27.43 -37.82
CA VAL A 891 -4.56 26.86 -38.97
C VAL A 891 -3.19 27.51 -39.14
N TYR A 892 -2.30 26.84 -39.87
CA TYR A 892 -1.07 27.44 -40.37
C TYR A 892 -1.00 27.35 -41.89
N ALA A 893 -0.48 28.39 -42.52
CA ALA A 893 -0.28 28.45 -43.96
C ALA A 893 1.07 27.82 -44.35
N ILE A 894 1.04 26.92 -45.33
CA ILE A 894 2.23 26.26 -45.89
C ILE A 894 2.06 26.03 -47.39
N ALA A 895 3.11 26.26 -48.19
CA ALA A 895 3.07 25.95 -49.62
C ALA A 895 3.04 24.41 -49.84
N PRO A 896 2.23 23.88 -50.78
CA PRO A 896 2.11 22.43 -50.99
C PRO A 896 3.45 21.72 -51.23
N GLU A 897 4.35 22.33 -52.02
CA GLU A 897 5.67 21.77 -52.32
C GLU A 897 6.54 21.64 -51.06
N VAL A 898 6.44 22.62 -50.15
CA VAL A 898 7.15 22.61 -48.87
C VAL A 898 6.59 21.51 -47.98
N LEU A 899 5.27 21.39 -47.86
CA LEU A 899 4.64 20.32 -47.08
C LEU A 899 5.08 18.93 -47.59
N ILE A 900 4.93 18.68 -48.90
CA ILE A 900 5.24 17.39 -49.52
C ILE A 900 6.68 16.98 -49.27
N LYS A 901 7.62 17.92 -49.48
CA LYS A 901 9.05 17.66 -49.25
C LYS A 901 9.38 17.43 -47.78
N THR A 902 8.72 18.17 -46.89
CA THR A 902 9.04 18.17 -45.46
C THR A 902 8.65 16.85 -44.78
N VAL A 903 7.51 16.26 -45.16
CA VAL A 903 7.00 15.03 -44.53
C VAL A 903 7.14 13.78 -45.41
N ASP A 904 7.89 13.89 -46.52
CA ASP A 904 8.03 12.83 -47.53
C ASP A 904 6.66 12.28 -47.98
N ALA A 905 5.73 13.19 -48.31
CA ALA A 905 4.35 12.83 -48.58
C ALA A 905 4.20 12.08 -49.92
N VAL A 906 3.38 11.03 -49.91
CA VAL A 906 2.92 10.38 -51.14
C VAL A 906 1.82 11.22 -51.75
N VAL A 907 1.96 11.63 -53.01
CA VAL A 907 0.89 12.38 -53.70
C VAL A 907 0.13 11.46 -54.65
N ALA A 908 -1.19 11.39 -54.46
CA ALA A 908 -2.07 10.56 -55.27
C ALA A 908 -3.50 11.12 -55.28
N LYS A 909 -4.28 10.79 -56.30
CA LYS A 909 -5.72 11.08 -56.32
C LYS A 909 -6.43 10.15 -55.32
N ILE A 910 -6.85 10.70 -54.19
CA ILE A 910 -7.47 9.95 -53.08
C ILE A 910 -8.83 10.54 -52.66
N SER A 911 -9.34 11.51 -53.40
CA SER A 911 -10.62 12.16 -53.14
C SER A 911 -11.53 12.18 -54.37
N SER A 912 -12.83 12.17 -54.09
CA SER A 912 -13.93 12.30 -55.06
C SER A 912 -14.72 13.57 -54.83
#